data_AF-A0AAV8CFY1-F1
#
_entry.id   AF-A0AAV8CFY1-F1
#
_cell.length_a   1.000
_cell.length_b   1.000
_cell.length_c   1.000
_cell.angle_alpha   90.00
_cell.angle_beta   90.00
_cell.angle_gamma   90.00
#
_symmetry.space_group_name_H-M   'P 1'
#
loop_
_entity.id
_entity.type
_entity.pdbx_description
1 polymer ?
#
loop_
_entity_poly.entity_id
_entity_poly.type
_entity_poly.pdbx_seq_one_letter_code
_entity_poly.pdbx_strand_id
1 'polypeptide(L)'
;MVRRLFTSRNPILFKRKMGRSVKQIVNRFDEKAVQKSWFDLVSSDNLGEVYKVQSQTSSFVEQSDVIGRDKDRDFIIEILISEKCTRNDVSVLPIIGMGGIGKTTLAQLVFNDNRVETLFEIRIWVSVGDDFDVMKICRSILESVTQKECLLSQLDLFQRKIREALQGKRCLLVLDDVWNEDRLQWEGFRSVFTSVARGSVILVTTRIIEVGSVAKTVGTYQLAPLSEHDCWVIFKRRAFRTFGEEEPQNLVLVGKEIVRKCSGLPLACKALGGLMGTKQDMRDWMTVLVSEIWDLQNDPVLPSLKISYYHLPTHLKRCFAFCAIFPKRYQMNKDMLIHLWMANGFLPEMGKFDLEEIGRNIFDELVCRSFFQDVNKIEKWYDGEVMVSFRMHDLMVDLARWVSLEECHYLGEDGWVPDLKIRHLGVNLYSDLAHINSFSHIRKLRSFVLMNHSKNQISHHLMNALCMCKCLRALDLSRSIPPNNDIPLHHLKHLRYLNLSYTNIGTVPESVCHLLYLQTLNLNHCEALRELPKDMKNLMNLRHLYLTGCINLRKMPVKMGQLRQLRTLTKFVVCSESFSSTLSELRDLKLEGILHLGNLQNLKSVADAEANLNLKENIEGLNLEWVIDEEDILEVNEELLEALKPPKTLKMLGMKGYCGKLLPKWLLDNWTFFRNLTELSLSCWARVEFLPCFGELPSLKVLEIHEMEKVKKIGDKDRVSRGSFPSLRYLKLTKMASLVELVGLDKRPGMAEPFILKIKNCPRLTTIPVIQTVQEVEIENCSNIDPYEGFISCMICLEKLVLSECDRVVLLLEQEKGESNMPVKELIIKRCTKQMFNKSPQFGLWRCFVSLSYLSFESCDGLIFLPDIVIKQLQFLKCLIIFYCLNLIGSSENDGLQLQYLPSLEKLSITECNKLLDFPENAMRHLSYLKIIELVGLREISRIPELPTSLTNAVISGCTKIYSLPDNMYQIKSLARLQIMDLPNLISLPEEMLCLTGLELVVINCRNLEKKR
;
A
#
# COMPACT_ATOMS: atom_id res chain seq x y z
N MET A 1 -53.49 36.10 -21.79
CA MET A 1 -52.94 36.68 -20.54
C MET A 1 -53.12 35.79 -19.29
N VAL A 2 -54.17 34.97 -19.19
CA VAL A 2 -54.52 34.19 -17.97
C VAL A 2 -53.65 32.95 -17.71
N ARG A 3 -53.00 32.36 -18.74
CA ARG A 3 -52.14 31.17 -18.57
C ARG A 3 -50.79 31.42 -17.87
N ARG A 4 -50.34 32.68 -17.71
CA ARG A 4 -49.11 33.01 -16.95
C ARG A 4 -49.32 33.11 -15.44
N LEU A 5 -50.58 33.23 -14.97
CA LEU A 5 -50.89 33.36 -13.55
C LEU A 5 -50.81 32.03 -12.78
N PHE A 6 -50.98 30.88 -13.44
CA PHE A 6 -51.08 29.56 -12.79
C PHE A 6 -49.84 28.67 -12.94
N THR A 7 -48.72 29.18 -13.47
CA THR A 7 -47.48 28.39 -13.57
C THR A 7 -46.66 28.49 -12.28
N SER A 8 -45.90 27.44 -11.96
CA SER A 8 -44.98 27.38 -10.81
C SER A 8 -43.86 28.44 -10.83
N ARG A 9 -43.77 29.24 -11.90
CA ARG A 9 -42.85 30.36 -12.09
C ARG A 9 -43.45 31.73 -11.72
N ASN A 10 -44.70 31.80 -11.27
CA ASN A 10 -45.30 33.06 -10.78
C ASN A 10 -44.68 33.42 -9.40
N PRO A 11 -43.92 34.53 -9.30
CA PRO A 11 -43.19 34.89 -8.07
C PRO A 11 -44.10 35.07 -6.86
N ILE A 12 -45.33 35.56 -7.07
CA ILE A 12 -46.30 35.83 -6.00
C ILE A 12 -46.88 34.51 -5.47
N LEU A 13 -47.24 33.58 -6.36
CA LEU A 13 -47.70 32.25 -5.97
C LEU A 13 -46.58 31.43 -5.30
N PHE A 14 -45.34 31.54 -5.77
CA PHE A 14 -44.18 30.92 -5.12
C PHE A 14 -43.95 31.48 -3.72
N LYS A 15 -43.92 32.81 -3.55
CA LYS A 15 -43.79 33.47 -2.24
C LYS A 15 -44.94 33.08 -1.30
N ARG A 16 -46.19 33.02 -1.78
CA ARG A 16 -47.35 32.58 -0.99
C ARG A 16 -47.25 31.11 -0.57
N LYS A 17 -46.82 30.22 -1.48
CA LYS A 17 -46.58 28.80 -1.17
C LYS A 17 -45.46 28.63 -0.15
N MET A 18 -44.32 29.28 -0.36
CA MET A 18 -43.19 29.25 0.57
C MET A 18 -43.55 29.85 1.93
N GLY A 19 -44.26 30.98 1.97
CA GLY A 19 -44.73 31.58 3.22
C GLY A 19 -45.64 30.66 4.02
N ARG A 20 -46.56 29.93 3.35
CA ARG A 20 -47.37 28.89 4.01
C ARG A 20 -46.52 27.73 4.53
N SER A 21 -45.57 27.24 3.74
CA SER A 21 -44.67 26.15 4.17
C SER A 21 -43.77 26.56 5.33
N VAL A 22 -43.21 27.77 5.33
CA VAL A 22 -42.43 28.32 6.44
C VAL A 22 -43.31 28.45 7.69
N LYS A 23 -44.52 29.00 7.56
CA LYS A 23 -45.46 29.09 8.69
C LYS A 23 -45.82 27.72 9.28
N GLN A 24 -46.04 26.71 8.44
CA GLN A 24 -46.26 25.34 8.91
C GLN A 24 -45.04 24.77 9.64
N ILE A 25 -43.83 25.06 9.18
CA ILE A 25 -42.59 24.63 9.86
C ILE A 25 -42.45 25.33 11.21
N VAL A 26 -42.64 26.65 11.27
CA VAL A 26 -42.60 27.45 12.49
C VAL A 26 -43.62 26.94 13.51
N ASN A 27 -44.87 26.74 13.10
CA ASN A 27 -45.90 26.19 13.97
C ASN A 27 -45.50 24.81 14.54
N ARG A 28 -44.90 23.93 13.74
CA ARG A 28 -44.41 22.62 14.23
C ARG A 28 -43.23 22.75 15.19
N PHE A 29 -42.40 23.79 15.03
CA PHE A 29 -41.34 24.10 15.99
C PHE A 29 -41.92 24.64 17.29
N ASP A 30 -42.91 25.52 17.22
CA ASP A 30 -43.59 26.09 18.38
C ASP A 30 -44.34 24.99 19.16
N GLU A 31 -45.07 24.11 18.47
CA GLU A 31 -45.71 22.93 19.06
C GLU A 31 -44.70 22.04 19.80
N LYS A 32 -43.53 21.80 19.20
CA LYS A 32 -42.45 21.01 19.84
C LYS A 32 -41.75 21.76 20.97
N ALA A 33 -41.65 23.08 20.90
CA ALA A 33 -41.08 23.91 21.96
C ALA A 33 -42.00 23.93 23.19
N VAL A 34 -43.32 23.95 22.99
CA VAL A 34 -44.32 23.80 24.05
C VAL A 34 -44.32 22.39 24.63
N GLN A 35 -44.16 21.35 23.81
CA GLN A 35 -43.98 19.97 24.32
C GLN A 35 -42.69 19.81 25.14
N LYS A 36 -41.60 20.50 24.78
CA LYS A 36 -40.34 20.46 25.52
C LYS A 36 -40.45 20.99 26.95
N SER A 37 -41.35 21.93 27.24
CA SER A 37 -41.58 22.42 28.61
C SER A 37 -42.37 21.47 29.52
N TRP A 38 -42.91 20.35 28.99
CA TRP A 38 -43.69 19.38 29.77
C TRP A 38 -42.90 18.17 30.27
N PHE A 39 -41.68 17.98 29.80
CA PHE A 39 -40.93 16.74 29.98
C PHE A 39 -39.70 16.97 30.86
N ASP A 40 -39.90 17.01 32.19
CA ASP A 40 -38.86 16.71 33.18
C ASP A 40 -38.47 15.23 33.07
N LEU A 41 -37.76 14.85 32.00
CA LEU A 41 -37.48 13.44 31.70
C LEU A 41 -36.08 13.00 32.16
N VAL A 42 -36.10 12.08 33.13
CA VAL A 42 -35.16 10.97 33.30
C VAL A 42 -35.54 9.87 32.29
N SER A 43 -34.57 9.20 31.68
CA SER A 43 -34.81 8.13 30.70
C SER A 43 -34.31 6.77 31.21
N SER A 44 -35.18 5.75 31.27
CA SER A 44 -34.78 4.35 31.26
C SER A 44 -35.48 3.58 30.14
N ASP A 45 -34.69 2.64 29.60
CA ASP A 45 -35.02 1.42 28.88
C ASP A 45 -35.78 1.49 27.56
N ASN A 46 -34.98 1.51 26.49
CA ASN A 46 -35.25 0.69 25.31
C ASN A 46 -33.96 -0.05 24.92
N LEU A 47 -33.92 -1.34 25.21
CA LEU A 47 -32.98 -2.33 24.70
C LEU A 47 -33.24 -2.50 23.19
N GLY A 48 -32.49 -1.75 22.38
CA GLY A 48 -32.37 -2.01 20.95
C GLY A 48 -31.38 -3.14 20.72
N GLU A 49 -31.81 -4.20 20.04
CA GLU A 49 -30.98 -5.31 19.59
C GLU A 49 -29.69 -4.81 18.93
N VAL A 50 -28.56 -5.27 19.44
CA VAL A 50 -27.23 -5.00 18.89
C VAL A 50 -27.13 -5.74 17.56
N TYR A 51 -27.32 -5.02 16.46
CA TYR A 51 -26.95 -5.51 15.14
C TYR A 51 -25.43 -5.76 15.10
N LYS A 52 -25.07 -7.05 15.10
CA LYS A 52 -23.71 -7.60 14.95
C LYS A 52 -23.29 -7.46 13.48
N VAL A 53 -22.31 -6.59 13.15
CA VAL A 53 -21.52 -6.71 11.89
C VAL A 53 -20.04 -6.29 12.04
N GLN A 54 -19.18 -7.28 11.74
CA GLN A 54 -17.86 -7.44 11.08
C GLN A 54 -16.63 -6.65 11.48
N SER A 55 -15.52 -7.38 11.60
CA SER A 55 -14.22 -6.85 11.91
C SER A 55 -13.12 -7.65 11.12
N GLN A 56 -12.31 -7.01 10.23
CA GLN A 56 -10.92 -7.37 9.74
C GLN A 56 -9.59 -6.68 10.28
N THR A 57 -8.68 -7.39 10.97
CA THR A 57 -7.42 -6.86 11.57
C THR A 57 -6.18 -7.31 10.80
N SER A 58 -5.08 -6.55 10.89
CA SER A 58 -3.78 -6.90 10.30
C SER A 58 -2.85 -7.58 11.31
N SER A 59 -1.84 -8.32 10.84
CA SER A 59 -0.85 -8.97 11.70
C SER A 59 0.17 -8.01 12.33
N PHE A 60 0.35 -6.79 11.79
CA PHE A 60 1.40 -5.87 12.24
C PHE A 60 1.03 -5.07 13.49
N VAL A 61 1.96 -5.01 14.45
CA VAL A 61 1.96 -4.08 15.59
C VAL A 61 3.40 -3.69 15.93
N GLU A 62 3.64 -2.42 16.23
CA GLU A 62 4.96 -1.97 16.71
C GLU A 62 5.15 -2.39 18.18
N GLN A 63 6.10 -3.28 18.46
CA GLN A 63 6.29 -3.86 19.80
C GLN A 63 6.63 -2.80 20.88
N SER A 64 7.29 -1.70 20.49
CA SER A 64 7.65 -0.56 21.34
C SER A 64 6.44 0.19 21.93
N ASP A 65 5.27 0.05 21.31
CA ASP A 65 4.04 0.77 21.64
C ASP A 65 3.07 -0.02 22.54
N VAL A 66 3.33 -1.31 22.78
CA VAL A 66 2.48 -2.17 23.61
C VAL A 66 3.01 -2.21 25.04
N ILE A 67 2.16 -1.85 26.01
CA ILE A 67 2.53 -1.78 27.44
C ILE A 67 1.82 -2.89 28.21
N GLY A 68 2.55 -3.59 29.08
CA GLY A 68 1.98 -4.46 30.10
C GLY A 68 1.50 -5.83 29.62
N ARG A 69 1.90 -6.28 28.42
CA ARG A 69 1.47 -7.56 27.82
C ARG A 69 2.58 -8.60 27.64
N ASP A 70 3.79 -8.34 28.12
CA ASP A 70 4.93 -9.26 27.97
C ASP A 70 4.70 -10.61 28.65
N LYS A 71 4.16 -10.60 29.88
CA LYS A 71 3.85 -11.84 30.62
C LYS A 71 2.79 -12.69 29.91
N ASP A 72 1.74 -12.05 29.40
CA ASP A 72 0.67 -12.72 28.66
C ASP A 72 1.20 -13.33 27.35
N ARG A 73 2.07 -12.59 26.63
CA ARG A 73 2.76 -13.05 25.42
C ARG A 73 3.62 -14.27 25.72
N ASP A 74 4.48 -14.17 26.72
CA ASP A 74 5.44 -15.23 27.06
C ASP A 74 4.71 -16.51 27.50
N PHE A 75 3.64 -16.37 28.27
CA PHE A 75 2.80 -17.50 28.68
C PHE A 75 2.11 -18.20 27.51
N ILE A 76 1.55 -17.43 26.55
CA ILE A 76 0.95 -18.04 25.34
C ILE A 76 2.03 -18.77 24.54
N ILE A 77 3.23 -18.21 24.41
CA ILE A 77 4.34 -18.83 23.70
C ILE A 77 4.79 -20.12 24.40
N GLU A 78 4.86 -20.15 25.72
CA GLU A 78 5.11 -21.38 26.49
C GLU A 78 4.05 -22.46 26.20
N ILE A 79 2.77 -22.08 26.10
CA ILE A 79 1.71 -23.02 25.70
C ILE A 79 1.94 -23.54 24.28
N LEU A 80 2.31 -22.68 23.32
CA LEU A 80 2.61 -23.06 21.94
C LEU A 80 3.81 -24.02 21.82
N ILE A 81 4.77 -23.92 22.74
CA ILE A 81 5.97 -24.78 22.81
C ILE A 81 5.70 -26.09 23.57
N SER A 82 4.74 -26.10 24.52
CA SER A 82 4.49 -27.22 25.42
C SER A 82 3.95 -28.50 24.73
N GLU A 83 4.19 -29.66 25.36
CA GLU A 83 3.67 -30.96 24.91
C GLU A 83 2.13 -31.06 24.86
N LYS A 84 1.42 -30.09 25.46
CA LYS A 84 -0.05 -30.06 25.39
C LYS A 84 -0.56 -29.79 23.97
N CYS A 85 0.19 -29.05 23.17
CA CYS A 85 -0.15 -28.75 21.77
C CYS A 85 0.34 -29.82 20.78
N THR A 86 1.16 -30.79 21.21
CA THR A 86 1.75 -31.84 20.36
C THR A 86 0.98 -33.17 20.37
N ARG A 87 -0.03 -33.33 21.25
CA ARG A 87 -0.85 -34.55 21.37
C ARG A 87 -1.96 -34.71 20.32
N ASN A 88 -2.47 -33.61 19.76
CA ASN A 88 -3.54 -33.61 18.76
C ASN A 88 -2.97 -33.24 17.38
N ASP A 89 -3.63 -33.69 16.30
CA ASP A 89 -3.20 -33.36 14.92
C ASP A 89 -3.24 -31.84 14.66
N VAL A 90 -4.28 -31.15 15.16
CA VAL A 90 -4.36 -29.68 15.19
C VAL A 90 -4.89 -29.21 16.54
N SER A 91 -4.14 -28.32 17.17
CA SER A 91 -4.47 -27.71 18.46
C SER A 91 -5.14 -26.35 18.27
N VAL A 92 -6.21 -26.06 19.01
CA VAL A 92 -6.91 -24.78 19.02
C VAL A 92 -6.80 -24.16 20.41
N LEU A 93 -6.28 -22.94 20.46
CA LEU A 93 -6.12 -22.12 21.67
C LEU A 93 -6.95 -20.83 21.55
N PRO A 94 -8.11 -20.75 22.21
CA PRO A 94 -8.91 -19.53 22.23
C PRO A 94 -8.42 -18.52 23.29
N ILE A 95 -8.20 -17.28 22.88
CA ILE A 95 -8.00 -16.09 23.71
C ILE A 95 -9.35 -15.38 23.87
N ILE A 96 -9.87 -15.34 25.10
CA ILE A 96 -11.19 -14.80 25.42
C ILE A 96 -11.02 -13.53 26.25
N GLY A 97 -11.82 -12.49 25.96
CA GLY A 97 -11.81 -11.26 26.74
C GLY A 97 -12.72 -10.18 26.16
N MET A 98 -13.02 -9.16 26.97
CA MET A 98 -13.94 -8.07 26.63
C MET A 98 -13.47 -7.23 25.41
N GLY A 99 -14.36 -6.44 24.82
CA GLY A 99 -14.01 -5.52 23.73
C GLY A 99 -12.94 -4.50 24.18
N GLY A 100 -12.00 -4.15 23.30
CA GLY A 100 -10.98 -3.11 23.60
C GLY A 100 -9.93 -3.49 24.67
N ILE A 101 -9.92 -4.72 25.18
CA ILE A 101 -8.97 -5.21 26.21
C ILE A 101 -7.56 -5.50 25.68
N GLY A 102 -7.40 -5.60 24.35
CA GLY A 102 -6.10 -5.84 23.69
C GLY A 102 -5.86 -7.27 23.17
N LYS A 103 -6.91 -8.07 22.93
CA LYS A 103 -6.78 -9.45 22.38
C LYS A 103 -6.01 -9.50 21.06
N THR A 104 -6.45 -8.72 20.07
CA THR A 104 -5.78 -8.63 18.77
C THR A 104 -4.34 -8.18 18.94
N THR A 105 -4.08 -7.19 19.78
CA THR A 105 -2.72 -6.71 20.09
C THR A 105 -1.85 -7.83 20.68
N LEU A 106 -2.38 -8.63 21.60
CA LEU A 106 -1.68 -9.78 22.15
C LEU A 106 -1.40 -10.86 21.10
N ALA A 107 -2.39 -11.16 20.25
CA ALA A 107 -2.22 -12.11 19.15
C ALA A 107 -1.19 -11.63 18.12
N GLN A 108 -1.14 -10.33 17.81
CA GLN A 108 -0.12 -9.71 16.96
C GLN A 108 1.28 -9.81 17.59
N LEU A 109 1.40 -9.59 18.91
CA LEU A 109 2.68 -9.75 19.63
C LEU A 109 3.19 -11.20 19.56
N VAL A 110 2.31 -12.18 19.75
CA VAL A 110 2.66 -13.61 19.64
C VAL A 110 3.00 -13.98 18.21
N PHE A 111 2.23 -13.53 17.23
CA PHE A 111 2.42 -13.85 15.81
C PHE A 111 3.78 -13.35 15.27
N ASN A 112 4.23 -12.18 15.74
CA ASN A 112 5.49 -11.55 15.33
C ASN A 112 6.66 -11.82 16.30
N ASP A 113 6.54 -12.74 17.26
CA ASP A 113 7.65 -13.10 18.16
C ASP A 113 8.65 -14.01 17.45
N ASN A 114 9.95 -13.73 17.59
CA ASN A 114 11.03 -14.49 16.96
C ASN A 114 11.01 -15.99 17.34
N ARG A 115 10.55 -16.35 18.56
CA ARG A 115 10.42 -17.75 18.98
C ARG A 115 9.29 -18.47 18.26
N VAL A 116 8.25 -17.75 17.84
CA VAL A 116 7.12 -18.30 17.08
C VAL A 116 7.49 -18.41 15.61
N GLU A 117 8.24 -17.45 15.07
CA GLU A 117 8.78 -17.50 13.71
C GLU A 117 9.69 -18.71 13.46
N THR A 118 10.52 -19.09 14.44
CA THR A 118 11.36 -20.28 14.32
C THR A 118 10.60 -21.60 14.50
N LEU A 119 9.42 -21.56 15.15
CA LEU A 119 8.64 -22.75 15.50
C LEU A 119 7.63 -23.15 14.42
N PHE A 120 7.10 -22.20 13.64
CA PHE A 120 6.06 -22.44 12.63
C PHE A 120 6.53 -22.02 11.23
N GLU A 121 6.54 -22.98 10.29
CA GLU A 121 6.96 -22.76 8.90
C GLU A 121 6.00 -21.84 8.14
N ILE A 122 4.71 -21.91 8.46
CA ILE A 122 3.67 -21.10 7.84
C ILE A 122 2.90 -20.37 8.93
N ARG A 123 2.80 -19.04 8.83
CA ARG A 123 2.01 -18.19 9.72
C ARG A 123 0.96 -17.47 8.90
N ILE A 124 -0.31 -17.61 9.29
CA ILE A 124 -1.45 -17.11 8.54
C ILE A 124 -2.29 -16.24 9.49
N TRP A 125 -2.61 -15.04 9.06
CA TRP A 125 -3.51 -14.16 9.80
C TRP A 125 -4.81 -13.99 9.02
N VAL A 126 -5.91 -14.43 9.60
CA VAL A 126 -7.24 -14.26 9.03
C VAL A 126 -8.11 -13.61 10.07
N SER A 127 -8.76 -12.54 9.67
CA SER A 127 -9.76 -11.93 10.54
C SER A 127 -11.14 -12.39 10.12
N VAL A 128 -11.88 -12.92 11.09
CA VAL A 128 -13.16 -13.57 10.87
C VAL A 128 -14.27 -12.56 11.14
N GLY A 129 -15.19 -12.40 10.19
CA GLY A 129 -16.37 -11.54 10.34
C GLY A 129 -17.45 -12.19 11.21
N ASP A 130 -18.57 -11.48 11.39
CA ASP A 130 -19.72 -11.98 12.15
C ASP A 130 -20.44 -13.13 11.43
N ASP A 131 -20.39 -13.15 10.10
CA ASP A 131 -20.74 -14.31 9.29
C ASP A 131 -19.52 -15.23 9.20
N PHE A 132 -19.62 -16.43 9.78
CA PHE A 132 -18.61 -17.47 9.65
C PHE A 132 -18.70 -18.12 8.27
N ASP A 133 -18.41 -17.32 7.24
CA ASP A 133 -18.36 -17.78 5.87
C ASP A 133 -17.06 -18.55 5.65
N VAL A 134 -17.17 -19.87 5.73
CA VAL A 134 -16.09 -20.82 5.47
C VAL A 134 -15.44 -20.56 4.11
N MET A 135 -16.19 -20.10 3.09
CA MET A 135 -15.63 -19.74 1.78
C MET A 135 -14.69 -18.55 1.87
N LYS A 136 -15.10 -17.47 2.53
CA LYS A 136 -14.28 -16.25 2.68
C LYS A 136 -13.03 -16.54 3.49
N ILE A 137 -13.17 -17.27 4.59
CA ILE A 137 -12.05 -17.67 5.45
C ILE A 137 -11.07 -18.52 4.64
N CYS A 138 -11.54 -19.55 3.93
CA CYS A 138 -10.69 -20.39 3.09
C CYS A 138 -10.03 -19.60 1.94
N ARG A 139 -10.73 -18.66 1.31
CA ARG A 139 -10.13 -17.78 0.28
C ARG A 139 -9.00 -16.94 0.87
N SER A 140 -9.22 -16.26 2.00
CA SER A 140 -8.20 -15.43 2.65
C SER A 140 -7.00 -16.25 3.11
N ILE A 141 -7.21 -17.48 3.61
CA ILE A 141 -6.13 -18.42 3.91
C ILE A 141 -5.32 -18.72 2.65
N LEU A 142 -6.00 -19.09 1.56
CA LEU A 142 -5.33 -19.48 0.32
C LEU A 142 -4.54 -18.31 -0.29
N GLU A 143 -5.10 -17.11 -0.31
CA GLU A 143 -4.43 -15.89 -0.79
C GLU A 143 -3.23 -15.55 0.10
N SER A 144 -3.35 -15.69 1.42
CA SER A 144 -2.23 -15.47 2.36
C SER A 144 -1.10 -16.49 2.19
N VAL A 145 -1.41 -17.73 1.82
CA VAL A 145 -0.42 -18.79 1.62
C VAL A 145 0.21 -18.72 0.22
N THR A 146 -0.56 -18.36 -0.80
CA THR A 146 -0.11 -18.36 -2.21
C THR A 146 0.41 -17.00 -2.70
N GLN A 147 0.14 -15.92 -1.98
CA GLN A 147 0.46 -14.53 -2.35
C GLN A 147 -0.07 -14.11 -3.74
N LYS A 148 -1.14 -14.75 -4.21
CA LYS A 148 -1.79 -14.47 -5.51
C LYS A 148 -3.30 -14.33 -5.31
N GLU A 149 -3.93 -13.40 -6.04
CA GLU A 149 -5.39 -13.24 -6.04
C GLU A 149 -6.08 -14.50 -6.60
N CYS A 150 -7.18 -14.91 -5.96
CA CYS A 150 -7.87 -16.15 -6.31
C CYS A 150 -9.28 -15.90 -6.84
N LEU A 151 -9.53 -16.21 -8.12
CA LEU A 151 -10.83 -16.06 -8.79
C LEU A 151 -11.77 -17.29 -8.63
N LEU A 152 -11.48 -18.20 -7.71
CA LEU A 152 -12.25 -19.44 -7.53
C LEU A 152 -13.59 -19.18 -6.81
N SER A 153 -14.62 -19.95 -7.19
CA SER A 153 -16.00 -19.79 -6.70
C SER A 153 -16.57 -21.01 -5.94
N GLN A 154 -15.80 -22.10 -5.75
CA GLN A 154 -16.29 -23.35 -5.13
C GLN A 154 -15.48 -23.80 -3.91
N LEU A 155 -16.17 -24.21 -2.84
CA LEU A 155 -15.61 -24.58 -1.52
C LEU A 155 -14.63 -25.76 -1.61
N ASP A 156 -15.00 -26.82 -2.32
CA ASP A 156 -14.18 -28.03 -2.44
C ASP A 156 -12.81 -27.74 -3.08
N LEU A 157 -12.77 -26.80 -4.03
CA LEU A 157 -11.53 -26.38 -4.69
C LEU A 157 -10.64 -25.58 -3.73
N PHE A 158 -11.21 -24.72 -2.89
CA PHE A 158 -10.47 -24.02 -1.84
C PHE A 158 -9.88 -25.01 -0.84
N GLN A 159 -10.69 -25.94 -0.34
CA GLN A 159 -10.24 -26.92 0.66
C GLN A 159 -9.15 -27.85 0.12
N ARG A 160 -9.23 -28.30 -1.15
CA ARG A 160 -8.16 -29.10 -1.77
C ARG A 160 -6.85 -28.32 -1.88
N LYS A 161 -6.89 -27.10 -2.39
CA LYS A 161 -5.68 -26.26 -2.51
C LYS A 161 -5.07 -25.87 -1.17
N ILE A 162 -5.89 -25.61 -0.15
CA ILE A 162 -5.40 -25.34 1.21
C ILE A 162 -4.74 -26.59 1.80
N ARG A 163 -5.36 -27.77 1.62
CA ARG A 163 -4.75 -29.05 2.04
C ARG A 163 -3.42 -29.28 1.36
N GLU A 164 -3.35 -29.14 0.03
CA GLU A 164 -2.09 -29.25 -0.74
C GLU A 164 -1.03 -28.24 -0.26
N ALA A 165 -1.42 -27.00 0.02
CA ALA A 165 -0.47 -25.96 0.41
C ALA A 165 0.08 -26.12 1.84
N LEU A 166 -0.73 -26.66 2.76
CA LEU A 166 -0.40 -26.85 4.18
C LEU A 166 0.03 -28.28 4.54
N GLN A 167 -0.01 -29.23 3.60
CA GLN A 167 0.30 -30.65 3.84
C GLN A 167 1.71 -30.81 4.42
N GLY A 168 1.80 -31.50 5.56
CA GLY A 168 3.08 -31.86 6.19
C GLY A 168 3.87 -30.69 6.82
N LYS A 169 3.32 -29.47 6.83
CA LYS A 169 3.99 -28.29 7.41
C LYS A 169 3.40 -27.91 8.76
N ARG A 170 4.23 -27.38 9.66
CA ARG A 170 3.75 -26.85 10.94
C ARG A 170 3.24 -25.42 10.77
N CYS A 171 1.94 -25.22 10.91
CA CYS A 171 1.31 -23.91 10.69
C CYS A 171 0.75 -23.28 11.97
N LEU A 172 0.90 -21.96 12.09
CA LEU A 172 0.16 -21.11 13.02
C LEU A 172 -0.90 -20.33 12.25
N LEU A 173 -2.16 -20.58 12.52
CA LEU A 173 -3.28 -19.82 11.98
C LEU A 173 -3.89 -18.96 13.09
N VAL A 174 -3.90 -17.65 12.91
CA VAL A 174 -4.65 -16.75 13.78
C VAL A 174 -5.99 -16.45 13.14
N LEU A 175 -7.08 -16.79 13.84
CA LEU A 175 -8.44 -16.39 13.53
C LEU A 175 -8.85 -15.29 14.51
N ASP A 176 -8.80 -14.04 14.07
CA ASP A 176 -9.10 -12.90 14.93
C ASP A 176 -10.60 -12.53 14.93
N ASP A 177 -11.15 -12.29 16.12
CA ASP A 177 -12.52 -11.86 16.46
C ASP A 177 -13.61 -12.82 15.94
N VAL A 178 -13.54 -14.11 16.28
CA VAL A 178 -14.53 -15.13 15.88
C VAL A 178 -15.83 -15.03 16.70
N TRP A 179 -16.99 -15.09 16.04
CA TRP A 179 -18.31 -14.96 16.66
C TRP A 179 -19.23 -16.20 16.59
N ASN A 180 -18.88 -17.20 15.77
CA ASN A 180 -19.78 -18.32 15.49
C ASN A 180 -19.74 -19.43 16.54
N GLU A 181 -20.92 -19.80 17.02
CA GLU A 181 -21.16 -20.83 18.03
C GLU A 181 -21.57 -22.18 17.41
N ASP A 182 -21.77 -22.24 16.09
CA ASP A 182 -22.16 -23.47 15.38
C ASP A 182 -21.00 -24.48 15.33
N ARG A 183 -21.19 -25.55 16.09
CA ARG A 183 -20.24 -26.65 16.21
C ARG A 183 -20.03 -27.42 14.91
N LEU A 184 -21.07 -27.61 14.09
CA LEU A 184 -20.98 -28.39 12.85
C LEU A 184 -20.15 -27.63 11.80
N GLN A 185 -20.31 -26.31 11.72
CA GLN A 185 -19.50 -25.48 10.83
C GLN A 185 -18.03 -25.43 11.28
N TRP A 186 -17.78 -25.38 12.59
CA TRP A 186 -16.42 -25.43 13.13
C TRP A 186 -15.74 -26.78 12.85
N GLU A 187 -16.46 -27.89 13.03
CA GLU A 187 -15.96 -29.24 12.70
C GLU A 187 -15.68 -29.38 11.20
N GLY A 188 -16.58 -28.87 10.34
CA GLY A 188 -16.38 -28.81 8.90
C GLY A 188 -15.15 -27.99 8.49
N PHE A 189 -14.93 -26.81 9.09
CA PHE A 189 -13.74 -26.00 8.86
C PHE A 189 -12.47 -26.68 9.37
N ARG A 190 -12.51 -27.27 10.57
CA ARG A 190 -11.36 -27.99 11.15
C ARG A 190 -10.93 -29.18 10.29
N SER A 191 -11.88 -29.82 9.60
CA SER A 191 -11.59 -30.92 8.66
C SER A 191 -10.63 -30.53 7.53
N VAL A 192 -10.49 -29.24 7.23
CA VAL A 192 -9.55 -28.73 6.21
C VAL A 192 -8.10 -28.87 6.67
N PHE A 193 -7.85 -28.86 7.98
CA PHE A 193 -6.52 -28.91 8.57
C PHE A 193 -6.12 -30.31 9.05
N THR A 194 -6.84 -31.37 8.69
CA THR A 194 -6.49 -32.74 9.10
C THR A 194 -5.18 -33.25 8.50
N SER A 195 -4.63 -32.57 7.48
CA SER A 195 -3.40 -32.95 6.77
C SER A 195 -2.16 -32.13 7.16
N VAL A 196 -2.26 -31.22 8.14
CA VAL A 196 -1.11 -30.40 8.59
C VAL A 196 -0.22 -31.17 9.57
N ALA A 197 1.03 -30.73 9.76
CA ALA A 197 1.95 -31.41 10.68
C ALA A 197 1.52 -31.30 12.14
N ARG A 198 1.83 -32.32 12.94
CA ARG A 198 1.62 -32.33 14.40
C ARG A 198 2.29 -31.13 15.06
N GLY A 199 1.61 -30.52 16.01
CA GLY A 199 2.05 -29.29 16.66
C GLY A 199 1.64 -28.01 15.94
N SER A 200 0.83 -28.10 14.88
CA SER A 200 0.15 -26.94 14.28
C SER A 200 -0.92 -26.38 15.22
N VAL A 201 -1.05 -25.05 15.25
CA VAL A 201 -1.93 -24.36 16.20
C VAL A 201 -2.85 -23.37 15.48
N ILE A 202 -4.12 -23.36 15.85
CA ILE A 202 -5.10 -22.33 15.52
C ILE A 202 -5.29 -21.47 16.77
N LEU A 203 -4.83 -20.23 16.72
CA LEU A 203 -5.07 -19.22 17.74
C LEU A 203 -6.38 -18.49 17.41
N VAL A 204 -7.36 -18.55 18.30
CA VAL A 204 -8.67 -17.91 18.08
C VAL A 204 -8.81 -16.76 19.04
N THR A 205 -9.12 -15.54 18.60
CA THR A 205 -9.52 -14.47 19.53
C THR A 205 -11.03 -14.31 19.48
N THR A 206 -11.68 -14.18 20.63
CA THR A 206 -13.14 -14.00 20.70
C THR A 206 -13.55 -13.22 21.95
N ARG A 207 -14.75 -12.66 21.91
CA ARG A 207 -15.42 -12.01 23.06
C ARG A 207 -16.43 -12.95 23.72
N ILE A 208 -16.77 -14.06 23.07
CA ILE A 208 -17.85 -14.96 23.44
C ILE A 208 -17.23 -16.23 24.07
N ILE A 209 -17.68 -16.57 25.27
CA ILE A 209 -17.14 -17.70 26.05
C ILE A 209 -17.54 -19.02 25.39
N GLU A 210 -18.74 -19.07 24.82
CA GLU A 210 -19.35 -20.20 24.13
C GLU A 210 -18.54 -20.56 22.88
N VAL A 211 -18.14 -19.59 22.06
CA VAL A 211 -17.24 -19.77 20.90
C VAL A 211 -15.92 -20.39 21.31
N GLY A 212 -15.29 -19.86 22.37
CA GLY A 212 -14.06 -20.43 22.92
C GLY A 212 -14.26 -21.86 23.44
N SER A 213 -15.44 -22.20 23.95
CA SER A 213 -15.76 -23.53 24.43
C SER A 213 -16.00 -24.54 23.30
N VAL A 214 -16.60 -24.11 22.19
CA VAL A 214 -16.79 -24.92 20.97
C VAL A 214 -15.46 -25.14 20.24
N ALA A 215 -14.61 -24.12 20.19
CA ALA A 215 -13.38 -24.17 19.41
C ALA A 215 -12.22 -24.91 20.09
N LYS A 216 -12.12 -24.85 21.42
CA LYS A 216 -10.92 -25.26 22.19
C LYS A 216 -10.54 -26.73 22.00
N THR A 217 -9.22 -26.98 22.01
CA THR A 217 -8.67 -28.34 22.18
C THR A 217 -7.57 -28.42 23.24
N VAL A 218 -6.96 -27.29 23.62
CA VAL A 218 -5.83 -27.26 24.60
C VAL A 218 -6.16 -26.46 25.87
N GLY A 219 -7.37 -25.90 25.96
CA GLY A 219 -7.81 -24.99 27.02
C GLY A 219 -8.04 -23.58 26.48
N THR A 220 -8.62 -22.70 27.29
CA THR A 220 -8.92 -21.31 26.93
C THR A 220 -8.08 -20.36 27.76
N TYR A 221 -7.51 -19.35 27.12
CA TYR A 221 -6.79 -18.28 27.79
C TYR A 221 -7.69 -17.07 28.00
N GLN A 222 -8.06 -16.78 29.24
CA GLN A 222 -8.80 -15.55 29.57
C GLN A 222 -7.82 -14.40 29.75
N LEU A 223 -7.91 -13.40 28.85
CA LEU A 223 -7.07 -12.22 28.91
C LEU A 223 -7.53 -11.30 30.03
N ALA A 224 -6.67 -11.08 31.02
CA ALA A 224 -6.94 -10.20 32.14
C ALA A 224 -6.90 -8.71 31.74
N PRO A 225 -7.63 -7.83 32.44
CA PRO A 225 -7.46 -6.39 32.35
C PRO A 225 -6.01 -5.98 32.66
N LEU A 226 -5.54 -4.86 32.09
CA LEU A 226 -4.23 -4.33 32.42
C LEU A 226 -4.16 -3.85 33.88
N SER A 227 -2.94 -3.85 34.42
CA SER A 227 -2.69 -3.27 35.74
C SER A 227 -3.01 -1.78 35.76
N GLU A 228 -3.40 -1.24 36.91
CA GLU A 228 -3.64 0.20 37.08
C GLU A 228 -2.40 1.02 36.70
N HIS A 229 -1.21 0.49 36.99
CA HIS A 229 0.06 1.11 36.60
C HIS A 229 0.22 1.21 35.08
N ASP A 230 0.00 0.12 34.35
CA ASP A 230 0.16 0.10 32.89
C ASP A 230 -0.90 0.96 32.19
N CYS A 231 -2.14 0.92 32.70
CA CYS A 231 -3.20 1.83 32.28
C CYS A 231 -2.87 3.30 32.54
N TRP A 232 -2.25 3.60 33.69
CA TRP A 232 -1.76 4.95 34.00
C TRP A 232 -0.68 5.39 33.02
N VAL A 233 0.29 4.54 32.67
CA VAL A 233 1.33 4.87 31.67
C VAL A 233 0.69 5.19 30.31
N ILE A 234 -0.26 4.36 29.85
CA ILE A 234 -0.99 4.58 28.58
C ILE A 234 -1.75 5.91 28.59
N PHE A 235 -2.48 6.18 29.67
CA PHE A 235 -3.26 7.41 29.84
C PHE A 235 -2.35 8.64 29.91
N LYS A 236 -1.31 8.57 30.75
CA LYS A 236 -0.36 9.65 31.02
C LYS A 236 0.37 10.11 29.76
N ARG A 237 0.84 9.17 28.93
CA ARG A 237 1.50 9.44 27.62
C ARG A 237 0.66 10.31 26.68
N ARG A 238 -0.65 10.44 26.90
CA ARG A 238 -1.58 11.22 26.07
C ARG A 238 -2.13 12.44 26.80
N ALA A 239 -2.51 12.27 28.07
CA ALA A 239 -3.09 13.34 28.88
C ALA A 239 -2.11 14.47 29.20
N PHE A 240 -0.81 14.16 29.33
CA PHE A 240 0.19 15.14 29.77
C PHE A 240 1.13 15.62 28.65
N ARG A 241 0.84 15.34 27.37
CA ARG A 241 1.71 15.72 26.24
C ARG A 241 2.03 17.22 26.14
N THR A 242 1.11 18.05 26.63
CA THR A 242 1.22 19.52 26.58
C THR A 242 1.84 20.13 27.84
N PHE A 243 2.05 19.32 28.88
CA PHE A 243 2.74 19.75 30.10
C PHE A 243 4.23 19.43 29.90
N GLY A 244 5.11 20.36 30.30
CA GLY A 244 6.56 20.21 30.18
C GLY A 244 7.12 19.14 31.13
N GLU A 245 8.32 19.36 31.68
CA GLU A 245 8.96 18.41 32.58
C GLU A 245 8.27 18.27 33.96
N GLU A 246 7.49 19.27 34.38
CA GLU A 246 6.78 19.25 35.68
C GLU A 246 5.29 18.95 35.53
N GLU A 247 4.86 17.83 36.12
CA GLU A 247 3.47 17.35 36.09
C GLU A 247 2.67 17.89 37.28
N PRO A 248 1.49 18.52 37.07
CA PRO A 248 0.65 18.98 38.16
C PRO A 248 0.13 17.81 39.01
N GLN A 249 0.59 17.71 40.27
CA GLN A 249 0.26 16.58 41.15
C GLN A 249 -1.25 16.41 41.40
N ASN A 250 -1.99 17.52 41.43
CA ASN A 250 -3.45 17.51 41.56
C ASN A 250 -4.15 16.85 40.36
N LEU A 251 -3.69 17.09 39.13
CA LEU A 251 -4.24 16.44 37.93
C LEU A 251 -3.81 14.97 37.85
N VAL A 252 -2.62 14.64 38.34
CA VAL A 252 -2.16 13.25 38.45
C VAL A 252 -3.08 12.44 39.35
N LEU A 253 -3.50 12.99 40.49
CA LEU A 253 -4.43 12.33 41.41
C LEU A 253 -5.79 12.06 40.75
N VAL A 254 -6.40 13.09 40.16
CA VAL A 254 -7.70 12.94 39.47
C VAL A 254 -7.59 12.00 38.26
N GLY A 255 -6.49 12.05 37.54
CA GLY A 255 -6.21 11.16 36.41
C GLY A 255 -6.12 9.69 36.81
N LYS A 256 -5.48 9.37 37.94
CA LYS A 256 -5.44 8.01 38.47
C LYS A 256 -6.84 7.50 38.81
N GLU A 257 -7.71 8.33 39.39
CA GLU A 257 -9.10 7.94 39.63
C GLU A 257 -9.89 7.69 38.34
N ILE A 258 -9.69 8.51 37.30
CA ILE A 258 -10.29 8.26 35.97
C ILE A 258 -9.76 6.94 35.39
N VAL A 259 -8.48 6.63 35.57
CA VAL A 259 -7.88 5.36 35.13
C VAL A 259 -8.48 4.17 35.88
N ARG A 260 -8.77 4.29 37.17
CA ARG A 260 -9.47 3.24 37.92
C ARG A 260 -10.86 2.96 37.34
N LYS A 261 -11.61 4.00 36.96
CA LYS A 261 -12.91 3.83 36.28
C LYS A 261 -12.80 3.17 34.90
N CYS A 262 -11.66 3.30 34.20
CA CYS A 262 -11.40 2.59 32.94
C CYS A 262 -11.30 1.05 33.10
N SER A 263 -11.26 0.52 34.33
CA SER A 263 -11.31 -0.92 34.62
C SER A 263 -10.27 -1.76 33.85
N GLY A 264 -9.06 -1.24 33.68
CA GLY A 264 -7.95 -1.96 33.03
C GLY A 264 -8.05 -2.07 31.50
N LEU A 265 -8.90 -1.27 30.84
CA LEU A 265 -9.13 -1.29 29.39
C LEU A 265 -8.21 -0.32 28.63
N PRO A 266 -7.25 -0.79 27.81
CA PRO A 266 -6.32 0.06 27.08
C PRO A 266 -7.00 1.10 26.18
N LEU A 267 -8.07 0.73 25.46
CA LEU A 267 -8.78 1.64 24.56
C LEU A 267 -9.47 2.79 25.30
N ALA A 268 -10.05 2.50 26.48
CA ALA A 268 -10.67 3.50 27.34
C ALA A 268 -9.63 4.50 27.86
N CYS A 269 -8.49 4.00 28.38
CA CYS A 269 -7.36 4.83 28.81
C CYS A 269 -6.82 5.71 27.67
N LYS A 270 -6.71 5.14 26.47
CA LYS A 270 -6.28 5.84 25.25
C LYS A 270 -7.22 7.00 24.89
N ALA A 271 -8.54 6.77 24.89
CA ALA A 271 -9.55 7.75 24.53
C ALA A 271 -9.71 8.86 25.59
N LEU A 272 -9.74 8.50 26.87
CA LEU A 272 -9.87 9.47 27.97
C LEU A 272 -8.57 10.22 28.23
N GLY A 273 -7.41 9.59 28.03
CA GLY A 273 -6.12 10.27 28.06
C GLY A 273 -6.02 11.31 26.94
N GLY A 274 -6.49 10.98 25.73
CA GLY A 274 -6.60 11.95 24.63
C GLY A 274 -7.56 13.11 24.93
N LEU A 275 -8.72 12.84 25.55
CA LEU A 275 -9.65 13.88 26.01
C LEU A 275 -9.00 14.78 27.06
N MET A 276 -8.37 14.20 28.09
CA MET A 276 -7.75 14.97 29.17
C MET A 276 -6.59 15.82 28.68
N GLY A 277 -5.86 15.40 27.64
CA GLY A 277 -4.83 16.22 27.00
C GLY A 277 -5.35 17.53 26.40
N THR A 278 -6.68 17.67 26.19
CA THR A 278 -7.30 18.92 25.74
C THR A 278 -7.77 19.81 26.91
N LYS A 279 -7.64 19.37 28.16
CA LYS A 279 -8.18 20.01 29.36
C LYS A 279 -7.06 20.38 30.33
N GLN A 280 -6.90 21.66 30.61
CA GLN A 280 -5.86 22.16 31.52
C GLN A 280 -6.37 22.44 32.95
N ASP A 281 -7.68 22.66 33.14
CA ASP A 281 -8.27 22.96 34.45
C ASP A 281 -8.71 21.69 35.18
N MET A 282 -8.41 21.60 36.48
CA MET A 282 -8.85 20.54 37.38
C MET A 282 -10.38 20.39 37.41
N ARG A 283 -11.15 21.47 37.27
CA ARG A 283 -12.63 21.40 37.22
C ARG A 283 -13.13 20.59 36.03
N ASP A 284 -12.46 20.70 34.90
CA ASP A 284 -12.81 19.97 33.68
C ASP A 284 -12.51 18.46 33.81
N TRP A 285 -11.46 18.11 34.55
CA TRP A 285 -11.13 16.73 34.89
C TRP A 285 -12.14 16.16 35.89
N MET A 286 -12.53 16.93 36.90
CA MET A 286 -13.54 16.53 37.88
C MET A 286 -14.91 16.30 37.22
N THR A 287 -15.29 17.15 36.26
CA THR A 287 -16.53 16.98 35.48
C THR A 287 -16.59 15.64 34.76
N VAL A 288 -15.44 15.15 34.28
CA VAL A 288 -15.36 13.84 33.62
C VAL A 288 -15.42 12.71 34.64
N LEU A 289 -14.72 12.86 35.77
CA LEU A 289 -14.69 11.85 36.83
C LEU A 289 -16.08 11.58 37.42
N VAL A 290 -16.88 12.63 37.61
CA VAL A 290 -18.20 12.57 38.29
C VAL A 290 -19.37 12.41 37.29
N SER A 291 -19.09 12.17 36.00
CA SER A 291 -20.13 12.05 34.98
C SER A 291 -21.09 10.87 35.26
N GLU A 292 -22.40 11.12 35.24
CA GLU A 292 -23.45 10.09 35.37
C GLU A 292 -23.39 9.03 34.24
N ILE A 293 -22.66 9.31 33.15
CA ILE A 293 -22.49 8.38 32.02
C ILE A 293 -21.74 7.11 32.45
N TRP A 294 -20.92 7.20 33.51
CA TRP A 294 -20.26 6.04 34.11
C TRP A 294 -21.24 4.96 34.59
N ASP A 295 -22.46 5.36 34.97
CA ASP A 295 -23.44 4.49 35.61
C ASP A 295 -24.52 3.97 34.62
N LEU A 296 -24.44 4.36 33.34
CA LEU A 296 -25.53 4.13 32.38
C LEU A 296 -25.62 2.69 31.84
N GLN A 297 -24.62 1.81 31.98
CA GLN A 297 -24.64 0.46 31.38
C GLN A 297 -23.74 -0.59 32.09
N ASN A 298 -24.06 -1.88 31.91
CA ASN A 298 -23.31 -3.04 32.40
C ASN A 298 -22.01 -3.37 31.62
N ASP A 299 -21.70 -2.67 30.51
CA ASP A 299 -20.45 -2.85 29.75
C ASP A 299 -19.45 -1.73 30.10
N PRO A 300 -18.25 -2.01 30.63
CA PRO A 300 -17.28 -1.00 31.08
C PRO A 300 -16.61 -0.19 29.95
N VAL A 301 -16.65 -0.66 28.69
CA VAL A 301 -15.94 -0.03 27.58
C VAL A 301 -16.72 1.14 26.98
N LEU A 302 -18.04 0.97 26.83
CA LEU A 302 -18.90 1.92 26.13
C LEU A 302 -19.09 3.26 26.87
N PRO A 303 -19.21 3.31 28.22
CA PRO A 303 -19.26 4.55 28.99
C PRO A 303 -18.05 5.44 28.77
N SER A 304 -16.84 4.87 28.79
CA SER A 304 -15.58 5.60 28.60
C SER A 304 -15.51 6.27 27.21
N LEU A 305 -15.91 5.55 26.16
CA LEU A 305 -15.94 6.07 24.80
C LEU A 305 -17.06 7.11 24.61
N LYS A 306 -18.24 6.87 25.18
CA LYS A 306 -19.36 7.83 25.19
C LYS A 306 -18.95 9.13 25.87
N ILE A 307 -18.30 9.09 27.03
CA ILE A 307 -17.79 10.28 27.73
C ILE A 307 -16.84 11.06 26.83
N SER A 308 -15.90 10.38 26.16
CA SER A 308 -14.99 11.03 25.20
C SER A 308 -15.75 11.75 24.09
N TYR A 309 -16.82 11.14 23.56
CA TYR A 309 -17.69 11.77 22.56
C TYR A 309 -18.52 12.94 23.12
N TYR A 310 -19.14 12.81 24.30
CA TYR A 310 -19.99 13.85 24.88
C TYR A 310 -19.22 15.14 25.17
N HIS A 311 -17.92 15.03 25.45
CA HIS A 311 -17.02 16.18 25.60
C HIS A 311 -16.40 16.70 24.29
N LEU A 312 -16.79 16.18 23.12
CA LEU A 312 -16.40 16.78 21.84
C LEU A 312 -17.18 18.09 21.59
N PRO A 313 -16.54 19.11 20.99
CA PRO A 313 -17.23 20.25 20.42
C PRO A 313 -18.29 19.82 19.39
N THR A 314 -19.35 20.63 19.24
CA THR A 314 -20.51 20.29 18.39
C THR A 314 -20.15 20.06 16.92
N HIS A 315 -19.16 20.78 16.39
CA HIS A 315 -18.69 20.62 15.01
C HIS A 315 -17.87 19.32 14.83
N LEU A 316 -17.05 18.93 15.82
CA LEU A 316 -16.36 17.63 15.84
C LEU A 316 -17.36 16.47 15.93
N LYS A 317 -18.40 16.58 16.76
CA LYS A 317 -19.44 15.57 16.89
C LYS A 317 -20.12 15.26 15.56
N ARG A 318 -20.40 16.28 14.75
CA ARG A 318 -21.00 16.13 13.40
C ARG A 318 -20.04 15.42 12.44
N CYS A 319 -18.77 15.83 12.43
CA CYS A 319 -17.73 15.24 11.58
C CYS A 319 -17.50 13.77 11.93
N PHE A 320 -17.45 13.44 13.23
CA PHE A 320 -17.32 12.07 13.71
C PHE A 320 -18.57 11.21 13.43
N ALA A 321 -19.77 11.72 13.71
CA ALA A 321 -21.01 10.98 13.44
C ALA A 321 -21.16 10.61 11.95
N PHE A 322 -20.70 11.50 11.05
CA PHE A 322 -20.66 11.22 9.62
C PHE A 322 -19.79 10.01 9.26
N CYS A 323 -18.73 9.72 10.02
CA CYS A 323 -17.86 8.57 9.77
C CYS A 323 -18.59 7.21 9.90
N ALA A 324 -19.82 7.18 10.42
CA ALA A 324 -20.67 5.99 10.45
C ALA A 324 -20.99 5.41 9.05
N ILE A 325 -20.81 6.19 7.97
CA ILE A 325 -20.99 5.70 6.59
C ILE A 325 -19.87 4.77 6.13
N PHE A 326 -18.72 4.74 6.83
CA PHE A 326 -17.61 3.88 6.46
C PHE A 326 -17.76 2.50 7.09
N PRO A 327 -17.32 1.43 6.40
CA PRO A 327 -17.22 0.12 7.00
C PRO A 327 -16.18 0.13 8.12
N LYS A 328 -16.32 -0.84 9.02
CA LYS A 328 -15.27 -1.15 9.99
C LYS A 328 -13.98 -1.50 9.25
N ARG A 329 -12.86 -1.04 9.80
CA ARG A 329 -11.48 -1.22 9.27
C ARG A 329 -11.22 -0.71 7.85
N TYR A 330 -12.11 0.12 7.30
CA TYR A 330 -11.85 0.85 6.06
C TYR A 330 -10.64 1.79 6.22
N GLN A 331 -9.66 1.67 5.32
CA GLN A 331 -8.54 2.61 5.26
C GLN A 331 -9.00 3.89 4.57
N MET A 332 -9.21 4.92 5.36
CA MET A 332 -9.75 6.20 4.91
C MET A 332 -8.63 7.11 4.39
N ASN A 333 -8.92 7.84 3.31
CA ASN A 333 -8.09 8.95 2.82
C ASN A 333 -8.47 10.25 3.57
N LYS A 334 -7.47 10.95 4.13
CA LYS A 334 -7.65 12.19 4.91
C LYS A 334 -8.36 13.28 4.12
N ASP A 335 -7.87 13.59 2.92
CA ASP A 335 -8.37 14.70 2.10
C ASP A 335 -9.79 14.42 1.60
N MET A 336 -10.08 13.19 1.20
CA MET A 336 -11.43 12.75 0.84
C MET A 336 -12.42 13.01 1.99
N LEU A 337 -12.08 12.62 3.22
CA LEU A 337 -12.96 12.81 4.37
C LEU A 337 -13.18 14.31 4.65
N ILE A 338 -12.13 15.12 4.59
CA ILE A 338 -12.22 16.57 4.75
C ILE A 338 -13.15 17.19 3.69
N HIS A 339 -12.99 16.82 2.41
CA HIS A 339 -13.86 17.31 1.34
C HIS A 339 -15.32 16.88 1.53
N LEU A 340 -15.57 15.68 2.04
CA LEU A 340 -16.94 15.24 2.37
C LEU A 340 -17.54 16.06 3.52
N TRP A 341 -16.75 16.43 4.54
CA TRP A 341 -17.18 17.33 5.61
C TRP A 341 -17.49 18.75 5.08
N MET A 342 -16.65 19.27 4.17
CA MET A 342 -16.87 20.56 3.49
C MET A 342 -18.19 20.54 2.70
N ALA A 343 -18.37 19.52 1.85
CA ALA A 343 -19.53 19.38 0.98
C ALA A 343 -20.85 19.28 1.78
N ASN A 344 -20.82 18.63 2.93
CA ASN A 344 -21.98 18.51 3.80
C ASN A 344 -22.21 19.74 4.70
N GLY A 345 -21.24 20.66 4.78
CA GLY A 345 -21.32 21.87 5.59
C GLY A 345 -21.19 21.57 7.09
N PHE A 346 -20.32 20.64 7.47
CA PHE A 346 -20.06 20.31 8.87
C PHE A 346 -18.99 21.21 9.50
N LEU A 347 -18.14 21.82 8.68
CA LEU A 347 -17.09 22.72 9.14
C LEU A 347 -17.68 24.11 9.48
N PRO A 348 -17.32 24.70 10.62
CA PRO A 348 -17.77 26.05 10.98
C PRO A 348 -17.09 27.11 10.10
N GLU A 349 -17.81 28.18 9.75
CA GLU A 349 -17.23 29.35 9.08
C GLU A 349 -16.50 30.23 10.11
N MET A 350 -15.21 30.00 10.31
CA MET A 350 -14.38 30.71 11.30
C MET A 350 -13.51 31.78 10.62
N GLY A 351 -14.16 32.76 9.99
CA GLY A 351 -13.61 34.04 9.52
C GLY A 351 -12.23 34.03 8.83
N LYS A 352 -11.14 33.92 9.62
CA LYS A 352 -9.74 33.99 9.17
C LYS A 352 -9.20 32.70 8.55
N PHE A 353 -9.77 31.54 8.87
CA PHE A 353 -9.25 30.23 8.43
C PHE A 353 -9.97 29.71 7.18
N ASP A 354 -9.20 29.17 6.23
CA ASP A 354 -9.73 28.43 5.10
C ASP A 354 -10.36 27.10 5.57
N LEU A 355 -11.40 26.63 4.87
CA LEU A 355 -12.16 25.43 5.26
C LEU A 355 -11.28 24.17 5.35
N GLU A 356 -10.28 24.07 4.48
CA GLU A 356 -9.31 22.97 4.43
C GLU A 356 -8.43 22.95 5.70
N GLU A 357 -8.05 24.12 6.21
CA GLU A 357 -7.29 24.23 7.46
C GLU A 357 -8.16 23.85 8.67
N ILE A 358 -9.42 24.32 8.70
CA ILE A 358 -10.39 23.91 9.72
C ILE A 358 -10.60 22.39 9.69
N GLY A 359 -10.75 21.81 8.49
CA GLY A 359 -10.88 20.36 8.30
C GLY A 359 -9.65 19.58 8.78
N ARG A 360 -8.44 20.07 8.49
CA ARG A 360 -7.18 19.48 9.00
C ARG A 360 -7.10 19.55 10.52
N ASN A 361 -7.44 20.68 11.13
CA ASN A 361 -7.43 20.86 12.58
C ASN A 361 -8.43 19.91 13.27
N ILE A 362 -9.65 19.77 12.73
CA ILE A 362 -10.65 18.81 13.22
C ILE A 362 -10.13 17.38 13.11
N PHE A 363 -9.52 17.02 11.99
CA PHE A 363 -8.94 15.70 11.79
C PHE A 363 -7.84 15.43 12.81
N ASP A 364 -6.90 16.36 12.97
CA ASP A 364 -5.75 16.22 13.87
C ASP A 364 -6.24 16.16 15.34
N GLU A 365 -7.30 16.88 15.72
CA GLU A 365 -7.91 16.77 17.05
C GLU A 365 -8.56 15.39 17.28
N LEU A 366 -9.26 14.83 16.29
CA LEU A 366 -9.83 13.47 16.38
C LEU A 366 -8.74 12.40 16.45
N VAL A 367 -7.60 12.59 15.79
CA VAL A 367 -6.39 11.75 15.97
C VAL A 367 -5.84 11.87 17.38
N CYS A 368 -5.66 13.10 17.89
CA CYS A 368 -5.18 13.35 19.26
C CYS A 368 -6.07 12.69 20.32
N ARG A 369 -7.40 12.74 20.13
CA ARG A 369 -8.39 12.07 20.99
C ARG A 369 -8.53 10.57 20.72
N SER A 370 -7.77 10.03 19.77
CA SER A 370 -7.70 8.59 19.43
C SER A 370 -8.97 8.00 18.85
N PHE A 371 -9.83 8.85 18.29
CA PHE A 371 -10.97 8.47 17.46
C PHE A 371 -10.46 7.91 16.12
N PHE A 372 -9.37 8.48 15.60
CA PHE A 372 -8.61 7.96 14.47
C PHE A 372 -7.27 7.38 14.92
N GLN A 373 -6.83 6.30 14.28
CA GLN A 373 -5.61 5.54 14.58
C GLN A 373 -4.90 5.15 13.26
N ASP A 374 -3.69 4.60 13.35
CA ASP A 374 -2.90 4.10 12.22
C ASP A 374 -2.69 5.13 11.09
N VAL A 375 -2.30 6.35 11.47
CA VAL A 375 -2.07 7.44 10.51
C VAL A 375 -0.75 7.21 9.76
N ASN A 376 -0.85 6.73 8.53
CA ASN A 376 0.29 6.38 7.69
C ASN A 376 0.38 7.31 6.47
N LYS A 377 1.57 7.80 6.18
CA LYS A 377 1.89 8.50 4.92
C LYS A 377 2.31 7.47 3.88
N ILE A 378 1.54 7.38 2.80
CA ILE A 378 1.85 6.52 1.66
C ILE A 378 2.41 7.42 0.57
N GLU A 379 3.71 7.32 0.33
CA GLU A 379 4.41 8.00 -0.77
C GLU A 379 4.39 7.07 -1.98
N LYS A 380 3.69 7.45 -3.05
CA LYS A 380 3.72 6.71 -4.33
C LYS A 380 4.79 7.29 -5.24
N TRP A 381 5.76 6.47 -5.61
CA TRP A 381 6.97 6.91 -6.30
C TRP A 381 6.74 7.30 -7.77
N TYR A 382 5.63 6.89 -8.37
CA TYR A 382 5.36 7.06 -9.80
C TYR A 382 4.37 8.20 -10.14
N ASP A 383 3.62 8.72 -9.14
CA ASP A 383 2.60 9.77 -9.35
C ASP A 383 2.81 11.01 -8.45
N GLY A 384 3.79 10.98 -7.53
CA GLY A 384 4.08 12.08 -6.60
C GLY A 384 3.00 12.35 -5.54
N GLU A 385 1.87 11.65 -5.57
CA GLU A 385 0.79 11.84 -4.59
C GLU A 385 1.19 11.28 -3.22
N VAL A 386 1.40 12.16 -2.25
CA VAL A 386 1.52 11.81 -0.83
C VAL A 386 0.11 11.65 -0.26
N MET A 387 -0.33 10.40 -0.08
CA MET A 387 -1.64 10.12 0.50
C MET A 387 -1.51 9.84 2.00
N VAL A 388 -2.22 10.62 2.83
CA VAL A 388 -2.37 10.31 4.25
C VAL A 388 -3.57 9.40 4.43
N SER A 389 -3.30 8.19 4.93
CA SER A 389 -4.30 7.17 5.22
C SER A 389 -4.41 6.93 6.72
N PHE A 390 -5.60 6.57 7.20
CA PHE A 390 -5.86 6.31 8.61
C PHE A 390 -7.03 5.33 8.78
N ARG A 391 -7.25 4.85 10.02
CA ARG A 391 -8.33 3.94 10.38
C ARG A 391 -9.12 4.44 11.59
N MET A 392 -10.31 3.88 11.77
CA MET A 392 -11.13 4.04 12.97
C MET A 392 -11.31 2.67 13.62
N HIS A 393 -11.10 2.59 14.94
CA HIS A 393 -11.30 1.36 15.70
C HIS A 393 -12.78 0.93 15.65
N ASP A 394 -13.09 -0.37 15.61
CA ASP A 394 -14.46 -0.85 15.40
C ASP A 394 -15.46 -0.34 16.44
N LEU A 395 -15.07 -0.32 17.71
CA LEU A 395 -15.89 0.27 18.78
C LEU A 395 -16.16 1.77 18.59
N MET A 396 -15.26 2.52 17.92
CA MET A 396 -15.50 3.91 17.54
C MET A 396 -16.45 4.00 16.34
N VAL A 397 -16.41 3.05 15.41
CA VAL A 397 -17.41 2.96 14.33
C VAL A 397 -18.78 2.65 14.90
N ASP A 398 -18.87 1.72 15.86
CA ASP A 398 -20.12 1.40 16.56
C ASP A 398 -20.65 2.61 17.33
N LEU A 399 -19.77 3.35 18.01
CA LEU A 399 -20.13 4.63 18.63
C LEU A 399 -20.63 5.64 17.59
N ALA A 400 -19.94 5.79 16.45
CA ALA A 400 -20.35 6.69 15.38
C ALA A 400 -21.75 6.34 14.84
N ARG A 401 -22.02 5.04 14.61
CA ARG A 401 -23.33 4.53 14.20
C ARG A 401 -24.41 4.85 15.24
N TRP A 402 -24.13 4.58 16.52
CA TRP A 402 -25.03 4.89 17.62
C TRP A 402 -25.37 6.39 17.70
N VAL A 403 -24.38 7.29 17.63
CA VAL A 403 -24.61 8.74 17.71
C VAL A 403 -25.19 9.35 16.43
N SER A 404 -25.14 8.63 15.31
CA SER A 404 -25.64 9.12 14.02
C SER A 404 -27.17 9.09 13.88
N LEU A 405 -27.88 8.50 14.86
CA LEU A 405 -29.35 8.57 15.02
C LEU A 405 -30.12 8.30 13.72
N GLU A 406 -29.73 7.24 12.99
CA GLU A 406 -30.35 6.81 11.71
C GLU A 406 -30.15 7.77 10.51
N GLU A 407 -29.37 8.86 10.65
CA GLU A 407 -29.07 9.77 9.53
C GLU A 407 -27.94 9.24 8.63
N CYS A 408 -27.03 8.43 9.17
CA CYS A 408 -25.93 7.79 8.43
C CYS A 408 -26.11 6.28 8.39
N HIS A 409 -25.89 5.68 7.22
CA HIS A 409 -25.98 4.25 7.04
C HIS A 409 -24.87 3.76 6.11
N TYR A 410 -24.39 2.55 6.39
CA TYR A 410 -23.45 1.84 5.53
C TYR A 410 -24.15 0.58 5.03
N LEU A 411 -24.22 0.41 3.72
CA LEU A 411 -24.79 -0.76 3.06
C LEU A 411 -23.67 -1.77 2.77
N GLY A 412 -23.74 -2.91 3.47
CA GLY A 412 -22.91 -4.09 3.22
C GLY A 412 -23.49 -5.02 2.14
N GLU A 413 -23.11 -6.30 2.18
CA GLU A 413 -23.46 -7.29 1.15
C GLU A 413 -24.96 -7.71 1.15
N ASP A 414 -25.66 -7.55 2.27
CA ASP A 414 -27.06 -8.01 2.44
C ASP A 414 -28.10 -7.20 1.65
N GLY A 415 -27.68 -6.13 0.96
CA GLY A 415 -28.45 -5.43 -0.07
C GLY A 415 -29.75 -4.72 0.38
N TRP A 416 -30.15 -4.85 1.64
CA TRP A 416 -31.37 -4.25 2.16
C TRP A 416 -31.11 -2.86 2.74
N VAL A 417 -31.77 -1.85 2.16
CA VAL A 417 -31.83 -0.52 2.74
C VAL A 417 -33.11 -0.43 3.59
N PRO A 418 -33.00 -0.21 4.92
CA PRO A 418 -34.17 -0.05 5.77
C PRO A 418 -34.98 1.21 5.41
N ASP A 419 -36.27 1.25 5.76
CA ASP A 419 -37.19 2.42 5.63
C ASP A 419 -36.84 3.57 6.63
N LEU A 420 -35.55 3.88 6.77
CA LEU A 420 -35.00 4.86 7.70
C LEU A 420 -34.88 6.25 7.06
N LYS A 421 -34.77 7.29 7.91
CA LYS A 421 -34.56 8.69 7.48
C LYS A 421 -33.11 8.96 7.07
N ILE A 422 -32.54 8.09 6.23
CA ILE A 422 -31.15 8.12 5.81
C ILE A 422 -30.86 9.41 5.02
N ARG A 423 -29.79 10.10 5.40
CA ARG A 423 -29.25 11.28 4.71
C ARG A 423 -27.86 11.04 4.14
N HIS A 424 -27.08 10.14 4.71
CA HIS A 424 -25.74 9.84 4.26
C HIS A 424 -25.60 8.34 4.11
N LEU A 425 -25.24 7.89 2.92
CA LEU A 425 -25.14 6.48 2.58
C LEU A 425 -23.73 6.18 2.06
N GLY A 426 -23.07 5.23 2.71
CA GLY A 426 -21.89 4.57 2.17
C GLY A 426 -22.29 3.20 1.59
N VAL A 427 -21.73 2.82 0.45
CA VAL A 427 -22.03 1.55 -0.21
C VAL A 427 -20.73 0.87 -0.62
N ASN A 428 -20.57 -0.40 -0.28
CA ASN A 428 -19.51 -1.25 -0.80
C ASN A 428 -20.08 -2.23 -1.84
N LEU A 429 -19.35 -2.44 -2.93
CA LEU A 429 -19.82 -3.25 -4.05
C LEU A 429 -18.95 -4.50 -4.19
N TYR A 430 -19.45 -5.64 -3.72
CA TYR A 430 -18.90 -6.97 -4.06
C TYR A 430 -19.81 -7.77 -5.00
N SER A 431 -21.08 -7.38 -5.17
CA SER A 431 -22.07 -8.05 -6.01
C SER A 431 -22.87 -7.07 -6.88
N ASP A 432 -23.48 -7.59 -7.95
CA ASP A 432 -24.22 -6.82 -8.95
C ASP A 432 -25.37 -6.01 -8.33
N LEU A 433 -25.42 -4.71 -8.68
CA LEU A 433 -26.46 -3.74 -8.32
C LEU A 433 -27.85 -4.05 -8.92
N ALA A 434 -28.05 -5.23 -9.50
CA ALA A 434 -29.31 -5.67 -10.09
C ALA A 434 -30.41 -5.87 -9.04
N HIS A 435 -30.05 -6.06 -7.76
CA HIS A 435 -31.01 -6.38 -6.69
C HIS A 435 -31.43 -5.19 -5.82
N ILE A 436 -30.76 -4.03 -5.89
CA ILE A 436 -31.12 -2.88 -5.04
C ILE A 436 -32.26 -2.05 -5.66
N ASN A 437 -33.47 -2.60 -5.60
CA ASN A 437 -34.69 -1.96 -6.12
C ASN A 437 -35.32 -0.92 -5.15
N SER A 438 -34.74 -0.73 -3.96
CA SER A 438 -35.39 -0.01 -2.84
C SER A 438 -35.09 1.49 -2.72
N PHE A 439 -34.27 2.08 -3.61
CA PHE A 439 -33.86 3.50 -3.50
C PHE A 439 -34.96 4.53 -3.75
N SER A 440 -36.16 4.12 -4.17
CA SER A 440 -37.29 5.01 -4.44
C SER A 440 -37.75 5.84 -3.21
N HIS A 441 -37.37 5.41 -2.01
CA HIS A 441 -37.77 6.00 -0.73
C HIS A 441 -36.78 7.06 -0.20
N ILE A 442 -35.53 7.11 -0.69
CA ILE A 442 -34.44 7.93 -0.12
C ILE A 442 -34.32 9.32 -0.77
N ARG A 443 -35.44 10.03 -0.96
CA ARG A 443 -35.44 11.35 -1.65
C ARG A 443 -34.71 12.48 -0.91
N LYS A 444 -34.36 12.25 0.37
CA LYS A 444 -33.69 13.23 1.26
C LYS A 444 -32.19 13.00 1.39
N LEU A 445 -31.62 12.10 0.58
CA LEU A 445 -30.20 11.81 0.58
C LEU A 445 -29.37 13.08 0.30
N ARG A 446 -28.28 13.23 1.05
CA ARG A 446 -27.29 14.31 0.98
C ARG A 446 -25.91 13.79 0.59
N SER A 447 -25.53 12.59 1.00
CA SER A 447 -24.29 11.95 0.56
C SER A 447 -24.54 10.55 0.06
N PHE A 448 -23.94 10.23 -1.08
CA PHE A 448 -23.76 8.87 -1.57
C PHE A 448 -22.26 8.65 -1.80
N VAL A 449 -21.65 7.73 -1.07
CA VAL A 449 -20.22 7.43 -1.16
C VAL A 449 -20.02 5.97 -1.57
N LEU A 450 -19.50 5.76 -2.77
CA LEU A 450 -19.13 4.45 -3.27
C LEU A 450 -17.73 4.08 -2.79
N MET A 451 -17.61 2.95 -2.11
CA MET A 451 -16.35 2.42 -1.59
C MET A 451 -16.06 1.13 -2.32
N ASN A 452 -15.31 1.21 -3.42
CA ASN A 452 -15.13 0.09 -4.33
C ASN A 452 -13.66 -0.28 -4.53
N HIS A 453 -13.39 -1.58 -4.49
CA HIS A 453 -12.06 -2.15 -4.74
C HIS A 453 -11.89 -2.64 -6.20
N SER A 454 -12.97 -2.90 -6.93
CA SER A 454 -12.98 -3.37 -8.33
C SER A 454 -13.75 -2.42 -9.25
N LYS A 455 -13.63 -2.56 -10.58
CA LYS A 455 -14.48 -1.81 -11.52
C LYS A 455 -15.85 -2.46 -11.60
N ASN A 456 -16.90 -1.80 -11.10
CA ASN A 456 -18.26 -2.34 -11.11
C ASN A 456 -19.21 -1.50 -11.96
N GLN A 457 -20.15 -2.17 -12.63
CA GLN A 457 -21.16 -1.50 -13.46
C GLN A 457 -22.29 -0.95 -12.60
N ILE A 458 -22.63 0.32 -12.81
CA ILE A 458 -23.79 0.92 -12.15
C ILE A 458 -25.04 0.64 -12.98
N SER A 459 -26.08 0.11 -12.34
CA SER A 459 -27.38 -0.11 -12.99
C SER A 459 -28.08 1.21 -13.34
N HIS A 460 -28.81 1.24 -14.46
CA HIS A 460 -29.64 2.39 -14.84
C HIS A 460 -30.64 2.78 -13.73
N HIS A 461 -31.14 1.80 -12.98
CA HIS A 461 -32.08 2.03 -11.88
C HIS A 461 -31.44 2.83 -10.72
N LEU A 462 -30.21 2.47 -10.32
CA LEU A 462 -29.50 3.22 -9.27
C LEU A 462 -29.24 4.67 -9.71
N MET A 463 -28.74 4.87 -10.92
CA MET A 463 -28.50 6.22 -11.44
C MET A 463 -29.77 7.06 -11.46
N ASN A 464 -30.88 6.50 -11.93
CA ASN A 464 -32.16 7.19 -11.92
C ASN A 464 -32.61 7.55 -10.51
N ALA A 465 -32.44 6.66 -9.53
CA ALA A 465 -32.80 6.93 -8.15
C ALA A 465 -31.95 8.04 -7.52
N LEU A 466 -30.64 8.05 -7.78
CA LEU A 466 -29.73 9.11 -7.32
C LEU A 466 -30.11 10.47 -7.93
N CYS A 467 -30.46 10.52 -9.22
CA CYS A 467 -30.93 11.75 -9.88
C CYS A 467 -32.22 12.33 -9.29
N MET A 468 -33.05 11.49 -8.64
CA MET A 468 -34.26 11.93 -7.94
C MET A 468 -33.95 12.57 -6.56
N CYS A 469 -32.74 12.38 -6.03
CA CYS A 469 -32.30 12.92 -4.74
C CYS A 469 -31.87 14.39 -4.87
N LYS A 470 -32.84 15.30 -4.95
CA LYS A 470 -32.58 16.75 -5.16
C LYS A 470 -31.76 17.40 -4.04
N CYS A 471 -31.66 16.79 -2.87
CA CYS A 471 -30.89 17.28 -1.73
C CYS A 471 -29.42 16.82 -1.72
N LEU A 472 -28.98 16.06 -2.72
CA LEU A 472 -27.63 15.50 -2.78
C LEU A 472 -26.58 16.60 -2.85
N ARG A 473 -25.56 16.47 -2.00
CA ARG A 473 -24.42 17.38 -1.82
C ARG A 473 -23.09 16.70 -2.13
N ALA A 474 -22.96 15.41 -1.82
CA ALA A 474 -21.78 14.62 -2.14
C ALA A 474 -22.17 13.36 -2.92
N LEU A 475 -21.52 13.15 -4.05
CA LEU A 475 -21.70 11.99 -4.91
C LEU A 475 -20.32 11.43 -5.27
N ASP A 476 -20.02 10.24 -4.78
CA ASP A 476 -18.85 9.46 -5.17
C ASP A 476 -19.28 8.28 -6.04
N LEU A 477 -18.78 8.24 -7.26
CA LEU A 477 -18.93 7.17 -8.23
C LEU A 477 -17.55 6.70 -8.72
N SER A 478 -16.52 6.83 -7.89
CA SER A 478 -15.17 6.39 -8.24
C SER A 478 -15.12 4.90 -8.56
N ARG A 479 -14.22 4.52 -9.47
CA ARG A 479 -14.02 3.12 -9.93
C ARG A 479 -15.32 2.45 -10.40
N SER A 480 -16.21 3.22 -11.02
CA SER A 480 -17.48 2.72 -11.55
C SER A 480 -17.56 2.82 -13.08
N ILE A 481 -18.48 2.05 -13.66
CA ILE A 481 -18.82 2.14 -15.09
C ILE A 481 -20.27 2.66 -15.17
N PRO A 482 -20.48 3.96 -15.50
CA PRO A 482 -21.80 4.52 -15.66
C PRO A 482 -22.56 3.85 -16.81
N PRO A 483 -23.89 3.71 -16.71
CA PRO A 483 -24.71 3.25 -17.82
C PRO A 483 -24.60 4.23 -19.01
N ASN A 484 -24.22 3.74 -20.19
CA ASN A 484 -24.05 4.52 -21.42
C ASN A 484 -23.03 5.67 -21.37
N ASN A 485 -22.08 5.66 -20.42
CA ASN A 485 -21.08 6.72 -20.23
C ASN A 485 -21.64 8.14 -19.98
N ASP A 486 -22.95 8.30 -19.72
CA ASP A 486 -23.56 9.60 -19.42
C ASP A 486 -24.07 9.63 -17.97
N ILE A 487 -23.92 10.79 -17.32
CA ILE A 487 -24.30 11.02 -15.92
C ILE A 487 -25.28 12.20 -15.89
N PRO A 488 -26.59 11.95 -15.68
CA PRO A 488 -27.60 13.01 -15.71
C PRO A 488 -27.56 13.89 -14.45
N LEU A 489 -26.59 14.81 -14.38
CA LEU A 489 -26.32 15.67 -13.22
C LEU A 489 -27.21 16.92 -13.12
N HIS A 490 -27.94 17.25 -14.19
CA HIS A 490 -28.75 18.49 -14.30
C HIS A 490 -29.82 18.68 -13.20
N HIS A 491 -30.23 17.61 -12.52
CA HIS A 491 -31.18 17.65 -11.41
C HIS A 491 -30.53 17.94 -10.04
N LEU A 492 -29.22 17.74 -9.89
CA LEU A 492 -28.51 17.73 -8.61
C LEU A 492 -27.95 19.11 -8.23
N LYS A 493 -28.80 20.14 -8.22
CA LYS A 493 -28.37 21.54 -8.07
C LYS A 493 -27.63 21.88 -6.77
N HIS A 494 -27.72 21.04 -5.75
CA HIS A 494 -27.06 21.25 -4.45
C HIS A 494 -25.72 20.52 -4.31
N LEU A 495 -25.25 19.86 -5.38
CA LEU A 495 -24.00 19.10 -5.36
C LEU A 495 -22.81 20.03 -5.12
N ARG A 496 -21.95 19.60 -4.19
CA ARG A 496 -20.72 20.25 -3.76
C ARG A 496 -19.49 19.37 -3.94
N TYR A 497 -19.66 18.06 -3.93
CA TYR A 497 -18.59 17.09 -4.14
C TYR A 497 -19.01 16.08 -5.20
N LEU A 498 -18.19 15.92 -6.23
CA LEU A 498 -18.35 14.92 -7.28
C LEU A 498 -17.02 14.19 -7.49
N ASN A 499 -17.01 12.88 -7.27
CA ASN A 499 -15.86 12.02 -7.54
C ASN A 499 -16.19 11.01 -8.62
N LEU A 500 -15.47 11.11 -9.74
CA LEU A 500 -15.52 10.21 -10.90
C LEU A 500 -14.13 9.59 -11.18
N SER A 501 -13.23 9.60 -10.19
CA SER A 501 -11.88 9.05 -10.37
C SER A 501 -11.89 7.58 -10.78
N TYR A 502 -10.88 7.17 -11.56
CA TYR A 502 -10.73 5.81 -12.11
C TYR A 502 -11.95 5.31 -12.92
N THR A 503 -12.74 6.23 -13.47
CA THR A 503 -13.82 5.89 -14.43
C THR A 503 -13.28 6.02 -15.87
N ASN A 504 -13.94 5.34 -16.82
CA ASN A 504 -13.52 5.37 -18.23
C ASN A 504 -14.27 6.45 -19.05
N ILE A 505 -14.56 7.61 -18.44
CA ILE A 505 -15.31 8.69 -19.09
C ILE A 505 -14.44 9.39 -20.15
N GLY A 506 -14.99 9.57 -21.35
CA GLY A 506 -14.31 10.27 -22.45
C GLY A 506 -14.45 11.78 -22.38
N THR A 507 -15.61 12.26 -21.93
CA THR A 507 -15.93 13.67 -21.72
C THR A 507 -16.79 13.81 -20.48
N VAL A 508 -16.62 14.91 -19.74
CA VAL A 508 -17.50 15.25 -18.62
C VAL A 508 -18.72 15.98 -19.19
N PRO A 509 -19.97 15.66 -18.78
CA PRO A 509 -21.15 16.33 -19.30
C PRO A 509 -21.16 17.84 -19.02
N GLU A 510 -21.58 18.66 -19.99
CA GLU A 510 -21.71 20.13 -19.84
C GLU A 510 -22.68 20.52 -18.70
N SER A 511 -23.57 19.59 -18.31
CA SER A 511 -24.45 19.77 -17.16
C SER A 511 -23.70 20.04 -15.84
N VAL A 512 -22.44 19.60 -15.71
CA VAL A 512 -21.58 19.90 -14.54
C VAL A 512 -21.42 21.40 -14.34
N CYS A 513 -21.32 22.19 -15.41
CA CYS A 513 -21.17 23.66 -15.32
C CYS A 513 -22.39 24.38 -14.71
N HIS A 514 -23.52 23.69 -14.57
CA HIS A 514 -24.71 24.21 -13.90
C HIS A 514 -24.72 23.95 -12.38
N LEU A 515 -23.73 23.21 -11.86
CA LEU A 515 -23.58 22.89 -10.44
C LEU A 515 -22.85 24.03 -9.72
N LEU A 516 -23.52 25.18 -9.56
CA LEU A 516 -22.92 26.41 -9.04
C LEU A 516 -22.32 26.31 -7.62
N TYR A 517 -22.70 25.28 -6.84
CA TYR A 517 -22.18 25.03 -5.50
C TYR A 517 -21.06 23.98 -5.46
N LEU A 518 -20.62 23.47 -6.61
CA LEU A 518 -19.55 22.48 -6.68
C LEU A 518 -18.25 23.06 -6.11
N GLN A 519 -17.68 22.36 -5.12
CA GLN A 519 -16.44 22.69 -4.41
C GLN A 519 -15.31 21.74 -4.81
N THR A 520 -15.62 20.45 -5.00
CA THR A 520 -14.63 19.42 -5.37
C THR A 520 -15.12 18.65 -6.58
N LEU A 521 -14.28 18.60 -7.62
CA LEU A 521 -14.44 17.72 -8.78
C LEU A 521 -13.19 16.84 -8.90
N ASN A 522 -13.35 15.54 -8.65
CA ASN A 522 -12.26 14.58 -8.75
C ASN A 522 -12.40 13.71 -10.01
N LEU A 523 -11.44 13.83 -10.92
CA LEU A 523 -11.34 13.10 -12.18
C LEU A 523 -10.01 12.32 -12.28
N ASN A 524 -9.30 12.10 -11.16
CA ASN A 524 -8.02 11.38 -11.17
C ASN A 524 -8.12 10.03 -11.90
N HIS A 525 -7.10 9.70 -12.69
CA HIS A 525 -7.00 8.49 -13.50
C HIS A 525 -8.20 8.21 -14.41
N CYS A 526 -8.86 9.26 -14.91
CA CYS A 526 -9.78 9.16 -16.05
C CYS A 526 -8.96 9.16 -17.35
N GLU A 527 -8.32 8.04 -17.66
CA GLU A 527 -7.36 7.95 -18.76
C GLU A 527 -7.96 8.26 -20.14
N ALA A 528 -9.25 8.00 -20.34
CA ALA A 528 -9.97 8.29 -21.59
C ALA A 528 -10.41 9.75 -21.74
N LEU A 529 -10.30 10.58 -20.69
CA LEU A 529 -10.79 11.96 -20.69
C LEU A 529 -10.02 12.83 -21.67
N ARG A 530 -10.71 13.42 -22.66
CA ARG A 530 -10.10 14.24 -23.73
C ARG A 530 -10.26 15.73 -23.53
N GLU A 531 -11.40 16.15 -23.01
CA GLU A 531 -11.76 17.56 -22.82
C GLU A 531 -12.61 17.76 -21.56
N LEU A 532 -12.50 18.96 -20.99
CA LEU A 532 -13.37 19.44 -19.92
C LEU A 532 -14.51 20.30 -20.50
N PRO A 533 -15.62 20.46 -19.76
CA PRO A 533 -16.76 21.28 -20.18
C PRO A 533 -16.37 22.74 -20.48
N LYS A 534 -17.00 23.36 -21.48
CA LYS A 534 -16.59 24.69 -21.99
C LYS A 534 -16.87 25.81 -20.99
N ASP A 535 -17.95 25.72 -20.23
CA ASP A 535 -18.39 26.75 -19.29
C ASP A 535 -17.94 26.51 -17.83
N MET A 536 -16.79 25.85 -17.62
CA MET A 536 -16.20 25.62 -16.29
C MET A 536 -16.00 26.91 -15.48
N LYS A 537 -15.81 28.06 -16.14
CA LYS A 537 -15.78 29.41 -15.51
C LYS A 537 -16.98 29.70 -14.62
N ASN A 538 -18.12 29.03 -14.82
CA ASN A 538 -19.33 29.24 -14.01
C ASN A 538 -19.25 28.61 -12.61
N LEU A 539 -18.29 27.73 -12.37
CA LEU A 539 -18.12 27.01 -11.10
C LEU A 539 -17.37 27.87 -10.06
N MET A 540 -17.88 29.06 -9.76
CA MET A 540 -17.20 30.07 -8.92
C MET A 540 -16.84 29.61 -7.49
N ASN A 541 -17.48 28.54 -6.99
CA ASN A 541 -17.22 27.94 -5.69
C ASN A 541 -16.25 26.74 -5.75
N LEU A 542 -15.73 26.40 -6.92
CA LEU A 542 -14.82 25.27 -7.09
C LEU A 542 -13.49 25.58 -6.42
N ARG A 543 -13.07 24.67 -5.54
CA ARG A 543 -11.84 24.76 -4.74
C ARG A 543 -10.83 23.69 -5.15
N HIS A 544 -11.28 22.51 -5.56
CA HIS A 544 -10.41 21.40 -5.93
C HIS A 544 -10.83 20.76 -7.25
N LEU A 545 -9.90 20.75 -8.21
CA LEU A 545 -10.02 20.06 -9.48
C LEU A 545 -8.84 19.08 -9.63
N TYR A 546 -9.15 17.79 -9.51
CA TYR A 546 -8.16 16.71 -9.60
C TYR A 546 -8.21 16.06 -10.99
N LEU A 547 -7.05 16.03 -11.66
CA LEU A 547 -6.82 15.59 -13.04
C LEU A 547 -5.55 14.74 -13.17
N THR A 548 -4.99 14.25 -12.06
CA THR A 548 -3.78 13.41 -12.04
C THR A 548 -4.05 12.14 -12.85
N GLY A 549 -3.10 11.66 -13.66
CA GLY A 549 -3.31 10.47 -14.49
C GLY A 549 -4.29 10.63 -15.67
N CYS A 550 -4.83 11.83 -15.94
CA CYS A 550 -5.60 12.10 -17.16
C CYS A 550 -4.66 12.30 -18.35
N ILE A 551 -4.10 11.20 -18.87
CA ILE A 551 -3.05 11.22 -19.90
C ILE A 551 -3.53 11.75 -21.26
N ASN A 552 -4.79 11.51 -21.62
CA ASN A 552 -5.36 11.92 -22.93
C ASN A 552 -6.03 13.30 -22.92
N LEU A 553 -5.95 14.06 -21.83
CA LEU A 553 -6.53 15.40 -21.75
C LEU A 553 -5.76 16.36 -22.68
N ARG A 554 -6.43 16.87 -23.72
CA ARG A 554 -5.80 17.73 -24.75
C ARG A 554 -6.16 19.20 -24.64
N LYS A 555 -7.32 19.51 -24.02
CA LYS A 555 -7.87 20.86 -24.00
C LYS A 555 -8.35 21.31 -22.63
N MET A 556 -7.94 22.52 -22.25
CA MET A 556 -8.47 23.23 -21.08
C MET A 556 -9.58 24.22 -21.49
N PRO A 557 -10.57 24.46 -20.62
CA PRO A 557 -11.61 25.44 -20.88
C PRO A 557 -11.07 26.86 -20.67
N VAL A 558 -11.65 27.83 -21.37
CA VAL A 558 -11.22 29.24 -21.30
C VAL A 558 -11.71 29.92 -20.02
N LYS A 559 -10.95 30.91 -19.54
CA LYS A 559 -11.27 31.75 -18.37
C LYS A 559 -11.27 30.99 -17.03
N MET A 560 -10.44 29.96 -16.88
CA MET A 560 -10.18 29.28 -15.61
C MET A 560 -9.66 30.24 -14.53
N GLY A 561 -8.96 31.31 -14.91
CA GLY A 561 -8.52 32.36 -13.98
C GLY A 561 -9.67 33.09 -13.24
N GLN A 562 -10.92 32.94 -13.67
CA GLN A 562 -12.08 33.47 -12.96
C GLN A 562 -12.45 32.66 -11.72
N LEU A 563 -11.95 31.42 -11.60
CA LEU A 563 -12.19 30.53 -10.45
C LEU A 563 -11.32 30.92 -9.25
N ARG A 564 -11.57 32.12 -8.70
CA ARG A 564 -10.73 32.72 -7.64
C ARG A 564 -10.65 31.92 -6.33
N GLN A 565 -11.56 30.97 -6.11
CA GLN A 565 -11.54 30.07 -4.95
C GLN A 565 -10.76 28.78 -5.19
N LEU A 566 -10.26 28.54 -6.41
CA LEU A 566 -9.53 27.32 -6.76
C LEU A 566 -8.19 27.28 -6.00
N ARG A 567 -8.04 26.23 -5.19
CA ARG A 567 -6.85 25.93 -4.39
C ARG A 567 -6.05 24.79 -4.99
N THR A 568 -6.72 23.76 -5.49
CA THR A 568 -6.04 22.59 -6.06
C THR A 568 -6.38 22.44 -7.53
N LEU A 569 -5.35 22.39 -8.36
CA LEU A 569 -5.43 22.04 -9.77
C LEU A 569 -4.24 21.14 -10.09
N THR A 570 -4.47 19.85 -10.32
CA THR A 570 -3.33 18.92 -10.46
C THR A 570 -2.78 18.83 -11.88
N LYS A 571 -3.54 19.20 -12.91
CA LYS A 571 -3.07 19.25 -14.30
C LYS A 571 -3.67 20.44 -15.06
N PHE A 572 -2.86 21.16 -15.82
CA PHE A 572 -3.26 22.19 -16.78
C PHE A 572 -2.56 21.93 -18.12
N VAL A 573 -3.30 21.97 -19.22
CA VAL A 573 -2.78 21.66 -20.56
C VAL A 573 -2.91 22.89 -21.46
N VAL A 574 -1.81 23.32 -22.06
CA VAL A 574 -1.79 24.47 -22.99
C VAL A 574 -2.22 24.03 -24.40
N CYS A 575 -3.13 24.76 -25.02
CA CYS A 575 -3.64 24.43 -26.36
C CYS A 575 -3.01 25.31 -27.45
N SER A 576 -2.90 24.78 -28.67
CA SER A 576 -2.31 25.49 -29.82
C SER A 576 -3.26 26.44 -30.55
N GLU A 577 -4.58 26.24 -30.39
CA GLU A 577 -5.65 26.99 -31.08
C GLU A 577 -5.67 28.49 -30.70
N SER A 578 -5.90 29.36 -31.70
CA SER A 578 -6.18 30.78 -31.50
C SER A 578 -7.38 30.95 -30.56
N PHE A 579 -7.26 31.79 -29.51
CA PHE A 579 -8.28 32.02 -28.46
C PHE A 579 -8.44 30.92 -27.40
N SER A 580 -7.44 30.05 -27.23
CA SER A 580 -7.43 29.04 -26.17
C SER A 580 -6.84 29.54 -24.84
N SER A 581 -7.07 28.79 -23.76
CA SER A 581 -6.57 29.10 -22.41
C SER A 581 -5.04 29.01 -22.37
N THR A 582 -4.40 30.10 -21.94
CA THR A 582 -2.94 30.15 -21.73
C THR A 582 -2.59 30.05 -20.25
N LEU A 583 -1.30 29.90 -19.93
CA LEU A 583 -0.85 29.82 -18.53
C LEU A 583 -1.11 31.13 -17.77
N SER A 584 -1.25 32.26 -18.47
CA SER A 584 -1.64 33.55 -17.90
C SER A 584 -2.94 33.47 -17.08
N GLU A 585 -3.84 32.52 -17.37
CA GLU A 585 -5.05 32.31 -16.60
C GLU A 585 -4.78 31.84 -15.17
N LEU A 586 -3.61 31.27 -14.90
CA LEU A 586 -3.21 30.82 -13.56
C LEU A 586 -2.63 31.95 -12.70
N ARG A 587 -2.37 33.14 -13.29
CA ARG A 587 -1.69 34.27 -12.64
C ARG A 587 -2.28 34.61 -11.28
N ASP A 588 -3.59 34.81 -11.21
CA ASP A 588 -4.29 35.29 -10.01
C ASP A 588 -4.76 34.16 -9.07
N LEU A 589 -4.56 32.89 -9.44
CA LEU A 589 -5.00 31.74 -8.66
C LEU A 589 -4.02 31.41 -7.53
N LYS A 590 -4.55 31.13 -6.33
CA LYS A 590 -3.77 30.74 -5.14
C LYS A 590 -3.70 29.21 -5.05
N LEU A 591 -2.95 28.62 -5.97
CA LEU A 591 -2.81 27.17 -6.09
C LEU A 591 -1.84 26.58 -5.05
N GLU A 592 -2.13 25.36 -4.62
CA GLU A 592 -1.43 24.61 -3.58
C GLU A 592 -1.23 23.14 -4.02
N GLY A 593 -0.24 22.47 -3.44
CA GLY A 593 0.03 21.05 -3.70
C GLY A 593 0.87 20.81 -4.96
N ILE A 594 0.48 19.83 -5.78
CA ILE A 594 1.24 19.41 -6.96
C ILE A 594 0.54 19.90 -8.23
N LEU A 595 1.29 20.56 -9.11
CA LEU A 595 0.80 21.10 -10.38
C LEU A 595 1.57 20.51 -11.57
N HIS A 596 0.85 19.87 -12.49
CA HIS A 596 1.37 19.42 -13.78
C HIS A 596 0.99 20.38 -14.91
N LEU A 597 1.96 20.95 -15.60
CA LEU A 597 1.76 21.80 -16.77
C LEU A 597 2.17 21.01 -18.02
N GLY A 598 1.19 20.66 -18.85
CA GLY A 598 1.40 19.91 -20.08
C GLY A 598 1.26 20.74 -21.35
N ASN A 599 1.78 20.20 -22.44
CA ASN A 599 1.77 20.78 -23.79
C ASN A 599 2.44 22.17 -23.87
N LEU A 600 3.52 22.37 -23.12
CA LEU A 600 4.21 23.66 -23.03
C LEU A 600 4.82 24.15 -24.36
N GLN A 601 4.98 23.27 -25.36
CA GLN A 601 5.41 23.65 -26.72
C GLN A 601 4.42 24.60 -27.42
N ASN A 602 3.18 24.70 -26.95
CA ASN A 602 2.15 25.56 -27.53
C ASN A 602 2.22 27.03 -27.07
N LEU A 603 3.16 27.39 -26.19
CA LEU A 603 3.34 28.77 -25.71
C LEU A 603 3.95 29.65 -26.81
N LYS A 604 3.28 30.77 -27.13
CA LYS A 604 3.67 31.66 -28.24
C LYS A 604 4.37 32.95 -27.77
N SER A 605 4.10 33.42 -26.55
CA SER A 605 4.66 34.66 -26.01
C SER A 605 4.90 34.59 -24.49
N VAL A 606 5.78 35.46 -23.97
CA VAL A 606 6.09 35.53 -22.52
C VAL A 606 4.85 35.89 -21.70
N ALA A 607 3.98 36.73 -22.25
CA ALA A 607 2.69 37.06 -21.63
C ALA A 607 1.81 35.81 -21.46
N ASP A 608 1.83 34.87 -22.40
CA ASP A 608 1.07 33.61 -22.32
C ASP A 608 1.62 32.67 -21.24
N ALA A 609 2.91 32.79 -20.90
CA ALA A 609 3.62 31.98 -19.92
C ALA A 609 3.59 32.57 -18.49
N GLU A 610 3.12 33.82 -18.31
CA GLU A 610 3.16 34.56 -17.04
C GLU A 610 2.13 34.03 -16.00
N ALA A 611 2.35 32.82 -15.49
CA ALA A 611 1.53 32.18 -14.46
C ALA A 611 1.86 32.62 -13.01
N ASN A 612 2.91 33.42 -12.82
CA ASN A 612 3.43 33.82 -11.50
C ASN A 612 3.72 32.61 -10.58
N LEU A 613 4.28 31.52 -11.12
CA LEU A 613 4.58 30.30 -10.36
C LEU A 613 5.50 30.57 -9.17
N ASN A 614 6.47 31.46 -9.35
CA ASN A 614 7.41 31.92 -8.32
C ASN A 614 6.73 32.58 -7.09
N LEU A 615 5.51 33.09 -7.23
CA LEU A 615 4.73 33.71 -6.14
C LEU A 615 3.80 32.70 -5.43
N LYS A 616 3.70 31.46 -5.92
CA LYS A 616 2.79 30.44 -5.38
C LYS A 616 3.52 29.56 -4.36
N GLU A 617 3.73 30.10 -3.16
CA GLU A 617 4.53 29.47 -2.09
C GLU A 617 3.97 28.13 -1.57
N ASN A 618 2.68 27.85 -1.77
CA ASN A 618 2.02 26.63 -1.32
C ASN A 618 2.10 25.46 -2.33
N ILE A 619 2.75 25.65 -3.48
CA ILE A 619 3.04 24.57 -4.43
C ILE A 619 4.25 23.78 -3.92
N GLU A 620 4.03 22.50 -3.64
CA GLU A 620 5.05 21.57 -3.17
C GLU A 620 5.72 20.79 -4.33
N GLY A 621 5.00 20.57 -5.43
CA GLY A 621 5.49 19.84 -6.59
C GLY A 621 5.11 20.50 -7.92
N LEU A 622 6.04 20.54 -8.86
CA LEU A 622 5.84 21.11 -10.20
C LEU A 622 6.37 20.16 -11.26
N ASN A 623 5.49 19.73 -12.16
CA ASN A 623 5.84 18.92 -13.33
C ASN A 623 5.61 19.73 -14.60
N LEU A 624 6.65 19.84 -15.43
CA LEU A 624 6.62 20.54 -16.71
C LEU A 624 6.75 19.52 -17.85
N GLU A 625 5.77 19.46 -18.74
CA GLU A 625 5.73 18.49 -19.83
C GLU A 625 5.56 19.18 -21.19
N TRP A 626 6.46 18.83 -22.10
CA TRP A 626 6.42 19.17 -23.53
C TRP A 626 6.13 17.89 -24.32
N VAL A 627 5.29 17.99 -25.35
CA VAL A 627 5.06 16.90 -26.29
C VAL A 627 5.96 17.10 -27.49
N ILE A 628 6.73 16.06 -27.82
CA ILE A 628 7.63 16.05 -28.98
C ILE A 628 6.88 15.37 -30.11
N ASP A 629 6.50 16.14 -31.13
CA ASP A 629 6.15 15.60 -32.44
C ASP A 629 7.43 15.51 -33.27
N GLU A 630 7.76 14.34 -33.84
CA GLU A 630 9.04 14.08 -34.53
C GLU A 630 9.32 15.03 -35.71
N GLU A 631 8.30 15.74 -36.21
CA GLU A 631 8.37 16.58 -37.41
C GLU A 631 8.61 18.08 -37.12
N ASP A 632 8.35 18.58 -35.90
CA ASP A 632 8.41 20.03 -35.58
C ASP A 632 9.30 20.31 -34.36
N ILE A 633 10.62 20.30 -34.57
CA ILE A 633 11.55 20.64 -33.49
C ILE A 633 11.71 22.17 -33.35
N LEU A 634 10.68 22.80 -32.81
CA LEU A 634 10.61 24.24 -32.53
C LEU A 634 11.78 24.71 -31.63
N GLU A 635 12.35 25.88 -31.94
CA GLU A 635 13.25 26.57 -31.02
C GLU A 635 12.45 27.11 -29.83
N VAL A 636 12.69 26.55 -28.64
CA VAL A 636 12.09 27.07 -27.41
C VAL A 636 12.74 28.42 -27.09
N ASN A 637 11.94 29.48 -27.02
CA ASN A 637 12.41 30.80 -26.63
C ASN A 637 12.82 30.79 -25.14
N GLU A 638 14.09 31.16 -24.86
CA GLU A 638 14.66 31.21 -23.50
C GLU A 638 13.86 32.10 -22.55
N GLU A 639 13.30 33.21 -23.05
CA GLU A 639 12.49 34.13 -22.24
C GLU A 639 11.20 33.47 -21.71
N LEU A 640 10.64 32.50 -22.45
CA LEU A 640 9.48 31.73 -22.00
C LEU A 640 9.82 30.82 -20.82
N LEU A 641 11.03 30.25 -20.82
CA LEU A 641 11.47 29.34 -19.77
C LEU A 641 11.76 30.11 -18.47
N GLU A 642 12.26 31.34 -18.57
CA GLU A 642 12.41 32.21 -17.41
C GLU A 642 11.07 32.59 -16.78
N ALA A 643 10.00 32.70 -17.56
CA ALA A 643 8.65 32.95 -17.05
C ALA A 643 8.08 31.76 -16.23
N LEU A 644 8.59 30.54 -16.44
CA LEU A 644 8.19 29.32 -15.73
C LEU A 644 8.97 29.10 -14.41
N LYS A 645 9.63 30.12 -13.89
CA LYS A 645 10.42 30.04 -12.65
C LYS A 645 9.59 29.48 -11.47
N PRO A 646 10.02 28.38 -10.83
CA PRO A 646 9.27 27.75 -9.73
C PRO A 646 9.30 28.58 -8.43
N PRO A 647 8.48 28.23 -7.42
CA PRO A 647 8.57 28.81 -6.08
C PRO A 647 9.80 28.28 -5.31
N LYS A 648 10.33 29.08 -4.37
CA LYS A 648 11.48 28.71 -3.52
C LYS A 648 11.20 27.57 -2.53
N THR A 649 9.92 27.34 -2.23
CA THR A 649 9.44 26.33 -1.27
C THR A 649 9.29 24.94 -1.89
N LEU A 650 9.53 24.81 -3.20
CA LEU A 650 9.31 23.59 -3.97
C LEU A 650 10.11 22.39 -3.42
N LYS A 651 9.45 21.24 -3.31
CA LYS A 651 10.02 19.96 -2.87
C LYS A 651 10.25 19.00 -4.03
N MET A 652 9.39 19.02 -5.05
CA MET A 652 9.46 18.12 -6.20
C MET A 652 9.47 18.90 -7.52
N LEU A 653 10.43 18.60 -8.40
CA LEU A 653 10.51 19.18 -9.75
C LEU A 653 10.65 18.07 -10.80
N GLY A 654 9.68 18.01 -11.72
CA GLY A 654 9.71 17.14 -12.89
C GLY A 654 9.79 17.94 -14.19
N MET A 655 10.63 17.52 -15.13
CA MET A 655 10.70 18.12 -16.46
C MET A 655 10.80 17.03 -17.54
N LYS A 656 9.78 16.92 -18.40
CA LYS A 656 9.64 15.88 -19.41
C LYS A 656 9.49 16.45 -20.82
N GLY A 657 10.23 15.92 -21.79
CA GLY A 657 10.06 16.25 -23.21
C GLY A 657 10.72 17.56 -23.64
N TYR A 658 11.60 18.14 -22.83
CA TYR A 658 12.21 19.44 -23.10
C TYR A 658 12.97 19.48 -24.44
N CYS A 659 12.58 20.40 -25.33
CA CYS A 659 13.13 20.52 -26.69
C CYS A 659 14.25 21.57 -26.85
N GLY A 660 14.57 22.34 -25.81
CA GLY A 660 15.58 23.40 -25.90
C GLY A 660 17.03 22.88 -25.85
N LYS A 661 17.97 23.67 -26.37
CA LYS A 661 19.42 23.37 -26.28
C LYS A 661 20.04 23.88 -24.97
N LEU A 662 19.63 25.06 -24.52
CA LEU A 662 20.13 25.73 -23.32
C LEU A 662 19.19 25.48 -22.14
N LEU A 663 19.70 25.52 -20.91
CA LEU A 663 18.90 25.34 -19.70
C LEU A 663 18.47 26.69 -19.14
N PRO A 664 17.30 26.78 -18.47
CA PRO A 664 16.88 28.02 -17.85
C PRO A 664 17.88 28.46 -16.77
N LYS A 665 18.09 29.78 -16.66
CA LYS A 665 19.01 30.40 -15.69
C LYS A 665 18.63 30.03 -14.28
N TRP A 666 17.35 29.98 -13.92
CA TRP A 666 16.92 29.56 -12.58
C TRP A 666 17.28 28.11 -12.22
N LEU A 667 17.58 27.23 -13.19
CA LEU A 667 18.10 25.88 -12.94
C LEU A 667 19.64 25.87 -12.81
N LEU A 668 20.31 26.87 -13.38
CA LEU A 668 21.77 27.03 -13.37
C LEU A 668 22.27 27.93 -12.22
N ASP A 669 21.44 28.87 -11.77
CA ASP A 669 21.78 29.91 -10.80
C ASP A 669 21.55 29.41 -9.36
N ASN A 670 22.65 29.25 -8.64
CA ASN A 670 22.73 29.15 -7.18
C ASN A 670 21.75 28.15 -6.54
N TRP A 671 22.23 26.92 -6.29
CA TRP A 671 21.49 25.82 -5.65
C TRP A 671 20.85 26.16 -4.30
N THR A 672 21.23 27.28 -3.65
CA THR A 672 20.51 27.80 -2.48
C THR A 672 19.07 28.20 -2.78
N PHE A 673 18.69 28.40 -4.03
CA PHE A 673 17.30 28.58 -4.44
C PHE A 673 16.45 27.32 -4.18
N PHE A 674 17.03 26.12 -4.36
CA PHE A 674 16.37 24.82 -4.22
C PHE A 674 16.70 24.15 -2.87
N ARG A 675 16.77 24.92 -1.78
CA ARG A 675 17.10 24.37 -0.44
C ARG A 675 16.14 23.29 0.06
N ASN A 676 14.88 23.33 -0.38
CA ASN A 676 13.84 22.40 0.04
C ASN A 676 13.59 21.27 -0.98
N LEU A 677 14.28 21.27 -2.12
CA LEU A 677 14.06 20.31 -3.18
C LEU A 677 14.55 18.92 -2.74
N THR A 678 13.63 17.97 -2.64
CA THR A 678 13.89 16.58 -2.26
C THR A 678 13.88 15.64 -3.45
N GLU A 679 13.16 15.97 -4.52
CA GLU A 679 13.02 15.12 -5.70
C GLU A 679 13.20 15.91 -7.00
N LEU A 680 14.04 15.38 -7.90
CA LEU A 680 14.28 15.92 -9.22
C LEU A 680 14.18 14.80 -10.26
N SER A 681 13.28 14.96 -11.23
CA SER A 681 13.06 14.00 -12.31
C SER A 681 13.16 14.69 -13.68
N LEU A 682 14.11 14.27 -14.51
CA LEU A 682 14.36 14.81 -15.85
C LEU A 682 14.18 13.71 -16.89
N SER A 683 13.40 13.96 -17.94
CA SER A 683 13.13 12.93 -18.93
C SER A 683 12.88 13.38 -20.36
N CYS A 684 13.25 12.55 -21.34
CA CYS A 684 12.94 12.74 -22.76
C CYS A 684 13.48 14.07 -23.36
N TRP A 685 14.67 14.52 -22.98
CA TRP A 685 15.24 15.78 -23.52
C TRP A 685 16.01 15.51 -24.81
N ALA A 686 15.56 16.12 -25.91
CA ALA A 686 16.01 15.75 -27.25
C ALA A 686 17.32 16.42 -27.70
N ARG A 687 17.72 17.55 -27.10
CA ARG A 687 18.80 18.41 -27.62
C ARG A 687 19.89 18.81 -26.63
N VAL A 688 19.69 18.59 -25.33
CA VAL A 688 20.66 18.98 -24.30
C VAL A 688 21.86 18.02 -24.30
N GLU A 689 23.06 18.56 -24.42
CA GLU A 689 24.30 17.77 -24.41
C GLU A 689 25.00 17.75 -23.03
N PHE A 690 24.74 18.76 -22.20
CA PHE A 690 25.43 18.96 -20.91
C PHE A 690 24.42 19.26 -19.81
N LEU A 691 24.52 18.54 -18.68
CA LEU A 691 23.74 18.80 -17.48
C LEU A 691 24.62 19.38 -16.36
N PRO A 692 24.07 20.27 -15.50
CA PRO A 692 24.80 20.86 -14.39
C PRO A 692 25.09 19.85 -13.28
N CYS A 693 25.95 20.24 -12.33
CA CYS A 693 26.30 19.42 -11.17
C CYS A 693 25.21 19.50 -10.09
N PHE A 694 24.33 18.51 -10.03
CA PHE A 694 23.24 18.46 -9.05
C PHE A 694 23.72 18.21 -7.60
N GLY A 695 24.99 17.79 -7.41
CA GLY A 695 25.58 17.43 -6.12
C GLY A 695 25.61 18.56 -5.07
N GLU A 696 25.34 19.80 -5.46
CA GLU A 696 25.28 20.96 -4.56
C GLU A 696 23.87 21.17 -3.95
N LEU A 697 22.87 20.37 -4.32
CA LEU A 697 21.51 20.44 -3.77
C LEU A 697 21.46 19.85 -2.34
N PRO A 698 21.14 20.67 -1.30
CA PRO A 698 21.34 20.27 0.10
C PRO A 698 20.31 19.27 0.64
N SER A 699 19.12 19.21 0.04
CA SER A 699 18.02 18.37 0.54
C SER A 699 17.61 17.26 -0.43
N LEU A 700 18.30 17.13 -1.57
CA LEU A 700 17.91 16.19 -2.62
C LEU A 700 18.08 14.74 -2.13
N LYS A 701 17.00 13.98 -2.18
CA LYS A 701 16.92 12.57 -1.78
C LYS A 701 16.79 11.64 -2.99
N VAL A 702 16.06 12.07 -4.02
CA VAL A 702 15.75 11.29 -5.23
C VAL A 702 16.18 12.07 -6.46
N LEU A 703 17.01 11.46 -7.29
CA LEU A 703 17.40 11.98 -8.61
C LEU A 703 17.13 10.91 -9.68
N GLU A 704 16.21 11.22 -10.59
CA GLU A 704 15.90 10.37 -11.74
C GLU A 704 16.18 11.11 -13.05
N ILE A 705 16.95 10.47 -13.95
CA ILE A 705 17.24 10.99 -15.28
C ILE A 705 17.01 9.86 -16.28
N HIS A 706 16.09 10.04 -17.23
CA HIS A 706 15.78 8.98 -18.19
C HIS A 706 15.51 9.47 -19.61
N GLU A 707 15.87 8.68 -20.62
CA GLU A 707 15.57 8.97 -22.05
C GLU A 707 16.19 10.29 -22.56
N MET A 708 17.42 10.61 -22.18
CA MET A 708 18.12 11.82 -22.64
C MET A 708 19.33 11.43 -23.49
N GLU A 709 19.07 10.96 -24.70
CA GLU A 709 20.04 10.24 -25.53
C GLU A 709 21.25 11.09 -26.00
N LYS A 710 21.11 12.42 -26.10
CA LYS A 710 22.18 13.32 -26.55
C LYS A 710 23.09 13.83 -25.44
N VAL A 711 22.74 13.63 -24.18
CA VAL A 711 23.56 14.08 -23.04
C VAL A 711 24.86 13.31 -23.05
N LYS A 712 25.99 14.03 -23.11
CA LYS A 712 27.35 13.46 -23.12
C LYS A 712 27.98 13.49 -21.74
N LYS A 713 27.67 14.51 -20.93
CA LYS A 713 28.29 14.74 -19.62
C LYS A 713 27.30 15.32 -18.61
N ILE A 714 27.41 14.88 -17.37
CA ILE A 714 26.72 15.46 -16.20
C ILE A 714 27.75 16.02 -15.24
N GLY A 715 27.58 17.29 -14.85
CA GLY A 715 28.49 18.00 -13.95
C GLY A 715 29.64 18.70 -14.66
N ASP A 716 30.38 19.51 -13.90
CA ASP A 716 31.52 20.28 -14.38
C ASP A 716 32.77 19.99 -13.54
N LYS A 717 33.91 19.77 -14.20
CA LYS A 717 35.19 19.44 -13.55
C LYS A 717 35.73 20.62 -12.76
N ASP A 718 35.42 21.84 -13.19
CA ASP A 718 35.94 23.06 -12.55
C ASP A 718 35.23 23.38 -11.21
N ARG A 719 34.09 22.71 -10.93
CA ARG A 719 33.33 22.85 -9.67
C ARG A 719 33.45 21.64 -8.71
N VAL A 720 34.34 20.69 -9.02
CA VAL A 720 34.50 19.40 -8.30
C VAL A 720 34.83 19.58 -6.80
N SER A 721 35.39 20.73 -6.39
CA SER A 721 35.73 20.99 -4.99
C SER A 721 34.53 21.29 -4.06
N ARG A 722 33.30 21.40 -4.57
CA ARG A 722 32.11 21.80 -3.76
C ARG A 722 30.91 20.84 -3.82
N GLY A 723 30.73 20.05 -4.86
CA GLY A 723 29.50 19.28 -5.08
C GLY A 723 29.58 17.83 -4.57
N SER A 724 28.96 17.56 -3.43
CA SER A 724 28.70 16.20 -2.97
C SER A 724 27.33 16.17 -2.30
N PHE A 725 26.48 15.22 -2.69
CA PHE A 725 25.12 15.16 -2.17
C PHE A 725 25.14 14.83 -0.67
N PRO A 726 24.58 15.68 0.20
CA PRO A 726 24.42 15.34 1.60
C PRO A 726 23.31 14.29 1.80
N SER A 727 22.15 14.45 1.16
CA SER A 727 20.93 13.73 1.54
C SER A 727 20.47 12.65 0.54
N LEU A 728 21.25 12.38 -0.52
CA LEU A 728 20.78 11.51 -1.61
C LEU A 728 20.65 10.06 -1.15
N ARG A 729 19.52 9.44 -1.51
CA ARG A 729 19.14 8.05 -1.19
C ARG A 729 18.90 7.20 -2.43
N TYR A 730 18.49 7.83 -3.54
CA TYR A 730 18.14 7.11 -4.76
C TYR A 730 18.63 7.86 -6.00
N LEU A 731 19.40 7.18 -6.85
CA LEU A 731 19.88 7.68 -8.14
C LEU A 731 19.51 6.69 -9.25
N LYS A 732 18.77 7.15 -10.25
CA LYS A 732 18.40 6.35 -11.42
C LYS A 732 18.76 7.06 -12.72
N LEU A 733 19.60 6.41 -13.53
CA LEU A 733 19.97 6.82 -14.89
C LEU A 733 19.47 5.76 -15.87
N THR A 734 18.63 6.13 -16.85
CA THR A 734 18.01 5.16 -17.76
C THR A 734 18.03 5.65 -19.22
N LYS A 735 18.40 4.80 -20.20
CA LYS A 735 18.34 5.13 -21.64
C LYS A 735 19.11 6.43 -21.98
N MET A 736 20.41 6.46 -21.63
CA MET A 736 21.30 7.60 -21.87
C MET A 736 22.40 7.21 -22.88
N ALA A 737 22.05 7.13 -24.17
CA ALA A 737 22.91 6.53 -25.20
C ALA A 737 24.27 7.22 -25.39
N SER A 738 24.33 8.55 -25.30
CA SER A 738 25.57 9.33 -25.52
C SER A 738 26.35 9.64 -24.25
N LEU A 739 25.84 9.27 -23.07
CA LEU A 739 26.45 9.65 -21.80
C LEU A 739 27.79 8.95 -21.63
N VAL A 740 28.86 9.73 -21.47
CA VAL A 740 30.24 9.23 -21.29
C VAL A 740 30.69 9.44 -19.86
N GLU A 741 30.48 10.63 -19.30
CA GLU A 741 31.12 11.05 -18.05
C GLU A 741 30.11 11.56 -17.00
N LEU A 742 30.29 11.13 -15.76
CA LEU A 742 29.58 11.58 -14.56
C LEU A 742 30.57 12.27 -13.61
N VAL A 743 30.34 13.55 -13.30
CA VAL A 743 31.20 14.36 -12.41
C VAL A 743 30.35 15.00 -11.29
N GLY A 744 30.85 15.00 -10.06
CA GLY A 744 30.23 15.73 -8.94
C GLY A 744 28.97 15.07 -8.36
N LEU A 745 28.86 13.75 -8.49
CA LEU A 745 27.81 12.93 -7.88
C LEU A 745 28.33 12.12 -6.67
N ASP A 746 29.56 12.37 -6.23
CA ASP A 746 30.18 11.65 -5.12
C ASP A 746 29.48 12.00 -3.79
N LYS A 747 29.38 11.05 -2.86
CA LYS A 747 28.70 11.23 -1.57
C LYS A 747 29.73 11.29 -0.44
N ARG A 748 29.63 12.28 0.47
CA ARG A 748 30.59 12.44 1.57
C ARG A 748 30.57 11.23 2.51
N PRO A 749 31.74 10.74 2.97
CA PRO A 749 31.82 9.73 4.02
C PRO A 749 31.27 10.30 5.34
N GLY A 750 30.32 9.60 5.98
CA GLY A 750 29.79 9.96 7.30
C GLY A 750 28.27 9.90 7.50
N MET A 751 27.47 9.57 6.48
CA MET A 751 25.99 9.46 6.61
C MET A 751 25.52 8.01 6.51
N ALA A 752 24.82 7.55 7.54
CA ALA A 752 24.41 6.15 7.74
C ALA A 752 23.15 5.72 6.96
N GLU A 753 22.68 6.51 6.00
CA GLU A 753 21.42 6.22 5.31
C GLU A 753 21.65 5.37 4.04
N PRO A 754 20.81 4.33 3.82
CA PRO A 754 20.94 3.41 2.71
C PRO A 754 20.77 4.11 1.36
N PHE A 755 21.61 3.74 0.38
CA PHE A 755 21.60 4.33 -0.96
C PHE A 755 21.37 3.27 -2.05
N ILE A 756 20.53 3.60 -3.03
CA ILE A 756 20.21 2.74 -4.18
C ILE A 756 20.68 3.42 -5.47
N LEU A 757 21.49 2.70 -6.26
CA LEU A 757 21.99 3.12 -7.56
C LEU A 757 21.43 2.24 -8.68
N LYS A 758 20.78 2.85 -9.67
CA LYS A 758 20.28 2.16 -10.86
C LYS A 758 20.78 2.83 -12.14
N ILE A 759 21.51 2.09 -12.98
CA ILE A 759 22.02 2.56 -14.27
C ILE A 759 21.60 1.57 -15.35
N LYS A 760 20.75 1.98 -16.29
CA LYS A 760 20.20 1.08 -17.32
C LYS A 760 20.31 1.68 -18.72
N ASN A 761 20.69 0.90 -19.71
CA ASN A 761 20.79 1.32 -21.11
C ASN A 761 21.66 2.58 -21.29
N CYS A 762 22.86 2.58 -20.71
CA CYS A 762 23.86 3.64 -20.81
C CYS A 762 25.16 3.10 -21.44
N PRO A 763 25.16 2.76 -22.74
CA PRO A 763 26.23 1.97 -23.37
C PRO A 763 27.58 2.68 -23.49
N ARG A 764 27.61 4.02 -23.48
CA ARG A 764 28.85 4.82 -23.59
C ARG A 764 29.43 5.26 -22.25
N LEU A 765 28.73 5.00 -21.14
CA LEU A 765 29.14 5.47 -19.83
C LEU A 765 30.43 4.77 -19.44
N THR A 766 31.46 5.54 -19.06
CA THR A 766 32.76 5.00 -18.67
C THR A 766 32.97 4.98 -17.16
N THR A 767 32.28 5.80 -16.38
CA THR A 767 32.52 5.89 -14.92
C THR A 767 31.24 5.71 -14.11
N ILE A 768 31.39 5.20 -12.89
CA ILE A 768 30.33 5.12 -11.86
C ILE A 768 30.71 6.12 -10.75
N PRO A 769 29.74 6.83 -10.13
CA PRO A 769 30.03 7.75 -9.03
C PRO A 769 30.63 7.03 -7.80
N VAL A 770 31.54 7.70 -7.09
CA VAL A 770 32.21 7.17 -5.89
C VAL A 770 31.28 7.35 -4.69
N ILE A 771 30.57 6.27 -4.32
CA ILE A 771 29.57 6.30 -3.24
C ILE A 771 29.83 5.14 -2.28
N GLN A 772 30.28 5.41 -1.06
CA GLN A 772 30.64 4.36 -0.09
C GLN A 772 29.47 3.78 0.71
N THR A 773 28.25 4.33 0.55
CA THR A 773 27.04 3.98 1.33
C THR A 773 26.00 3.20 0.51
N VAL A 774 26.37 2.72 -0.69
CA VAL A 774 25.43 2.00 -1.57
C VAL A 774 25.09 0.64 -1.00
N GLN A 775 23.79 0.34 -0.87
CA GLN A 775 23.28 -0.97 -0.48
C GLN A 775 22.81 -1.80 -1.68
N GLU A 776 22.28 -1.15 -2.72
CA GLU A 776 21.80 -1.81 -3.93
C GLU A 776 22.36 -1.13 -5.18
N VAL A 777 22.98 -1.93 -6.05
CA VAL A 777 23.45 -1.51 -7.38
C VAL A 777 22.77 -2.37 -8.43
N GLU A 778 22.10 -1.73 -9.39
CA GLU A 778 21.52 -2.38 -10.57
C GLU A 778 22.11 -1.75 -11.84
N ILE A 779 22.85 -2.54 -12.62
CA ILE A 779 23.44 -2.11 -13.90
C ILE A 779 22.90 -3.00 -15.02
N GLU A 780 22.29 -2.38 -16.02
CA GLU A 780 21.68 -3.07 -17.16
C GLU A 780 22.15 -2.45 -18.49
N ASN A 781 22.60 -3.26 -19.45
CA ASN A 781 23.00 -2.84 -20.79
C ASN A 781 23.95 -1.62 -20.80
N CYS A 782 25.04 -1.74 -20.05
CA CYS A 782 26.10 -0.72 -19.94
C CYS A 782 27.44 -1.36 -20.27
N SER A 783 27.89 -1.24 -21.52
CA SER A 783 28.99 -2.03 -22.07
C SER A 783 30.37 -1.37 -21.95
N ASN A 784 30.46 -0.06 -21.73
CA ASN A 784 31.73 0.69 -21.66
C ASN A 784 32.18 1.11 -20.26
N ILE A 785 31.45 0.74 -19.21
CA ILE A 785 31.80 1.13 -17.84
C ILE A 785 33.19 0.58 -17.50
N ASP A 786 34.09 1.48 -17.10
CA ASP A 786 35.39 1.24 -16.49
C ASP A 786 35.24 1.39 -14.96
N PRO A 787 35.24 0.27 -14.20
CA PRO A 787 34.84 0.23 -12.80
C PRO A 787 35.96 0.58 -11.81
N TYR A 788 37.18 0.91 -12.25
CA TYR A 788 38.37 0.88 -11.38
C TYR A 788 38.28 1.77 -10.14
N GLU A 789 37.82 3.03 -10.24
CA GLU A 789 37.74 3.93 -9.07
C GLU A 789 36.35 3.96 -8.41
N GLY A 790 35.26 3.95 -9.20
CA GLY A 790 33.89 4.12 -8.69
C GLY A 790 33.21 2.86 -8.17
N PHE A 791 33.38 1.73 -8.87
CA PHE A 791 32.65 0.51 -8.58
C PHE A 791 33.18 -0.17 -7.31
N ILE A 792 34.50 -0.25 -7.13
CA ILE A 792 35.13 -0.83 -5.93
C ILE A 792 34.69 -0.07 -4.68
N SER A 793 34.59 1.27 -4.75
CA SER A 793 34.08 2.08 -3.65
C SER A 793 32.64 1.73 -3.27
N CYS A 794 31.80 1.32 -4.22
CA CYS A 794 30.42 0.93 -3.95
C CYS A 794 30.35 -0.42 -3.22
N MET A 795 31.35 -1.30 -3.40
CA MET A 795 31.37 -2.65 -2.83
C MET A 795 31.50 -2.70 -1.30
N ILE A 796 31.94 -1.61 -0.66
CA ILE A 796 32.23 -1.57 0.79
C ILE A 796 30.98 -1.85 1.64
N CYS A 797 29.81 -1.34 1.24
CA CYS A 797 28.54 -1.50 1.96
C CYS A 797 27.47 -2.24 1.15
N LEU A 798 27.83 -2.78 -0.02
CA LEU A 798 26.88 -3.34 -0.97
C LEU A 798 26.25 -4.63 -0.46
N GLU A 799 24.92 -4.68 -0.36
CA GLU A 799 24.19 -5.89 0.01
C GLU A 799 23.64 -6.62 -1.22
N LYS A 800 23.25 -5.87 -2.27
CA LYS A 800 22.63 -6.43 -3.47
C LYS A 800 23.24 -5.87 -4.76
N LEU A 801 23.67 -6.79 -5.63
CA LEU A 801 24.24 -6.48 -6.94
C LEU A 801 23.46 -7.17 -8.06
N VAL A 802 22.92 -6.39 -8.99
CA VAL A 802 22.21 -6.89 -10.18
C VAL A 802 22.93 -6.40 -11.43
N LEU A 803 23.39 -7.33 -12.26
CA LEU A 803 24.07 -7.07 -13.53
C LEU A 803 23.28 -7.72 -14.67
N SER A 804 22.93 -6.98 -15.70
CA SER A 804 22.20 -7.51 -16.86
C SER A 804 22.80 -6.99 -18.16
N GLU A 805 23.15 -7.86 -19.11
CA GLU A 805 23.74 -7.46 -20.41
C GLU A 805 25.01 -6.58 -20.23
N CYS A 806 25.87 -6.93 -19.24
CA CYS A 806 27.02 -6.13 -18.79
C CYS A 806 28.33 -6.93 -18.74
N ASP A 807 28.72 -7.51 -19.88
CA ASP A 807 29.85 -8.43 -19.98
C ASP A 807 31.20 -7.88 -19.46
N ARG A 808 31.50 -6.58 -19.65
CA ARG A 808 32.76 -6.00 -19.16
C ARG A 808 32.83 -5.97 -17.63
N VAL A 809 31.74 -5.56 -16.98
CA VAL A 809 31.67 -5.48 -15.51
C VAL A 809 31.80 -6.88 -14.90
N VAL A 810 31.15 -7.88 -15.51
CA VAL A 810 31.26 -9.27 -15.08
C VAL A 810 32.70 -9.79 -15.21
N LEU A 811 33.39 -9.55 -16.33
CA LEU A 811 34.78 -9.95 -16.52
C LEU A 811 35.73 -9.27 -15.52
N LEU A 812 35.39 -8.09 -15.02
CA LEU A 812 36.22 -7.36 -14.06
C LEU A 812 36.08 -7.93 -12.65
N LEU A 813 34.92 -8.49 -12.30
CA LEU A 813 34.78 -9.29 -11.07
C LEU A 813 35.81 -10.43 -11.02
N GLU A 814 36.29 -10.92 -12.17
CA GLU A 814 37.29 -12.00 -12.24
C GLU A 814 38.74 -11.51 -12.18
N GLN A 815 38.99 -10.23 -12.47
CA GLN A 815 40.34 -9.66 -12.61
C GLN A 815 40.78 -8.88 -11.37
N GLU A 816 39.85 -8.17 -10.71
CA GLU A 816 40.17 -7.27 -9.60
C GLU A 816 40.54 -8.00 -8.32
N LYS A 817 41.61 -7.55 -7.65
CA LYS A 817 42.00 -8.10 -6.34
C LYS A 817 41.27 -7.35 -5.23
N GLY A 818 40.45 -8.07 -4.47
CA GLY A 818 39.92 -7.56 -3.21
C GLY A 818 40.84 -7.93 -2.04
N GLU A 819 41.10 -6.98 -1.14
CA GLU A 819 41.88 -7.21 0.09
C GLU A 819 41.00 -7.61 1.28
N SER A 820 39.67 -7.47 1.18
CA SER A 820 38.71 -7.72 2.26
C SER A 820 37.44 -8.45 1.79
N ASN A 821 36.73 -9.07 2.74
CA ASN A 821 35.43 -9.69 2.49
C ASN A 821 34.38 -8.61 2.21
N MET A 822 33.62 -8.79 1.13
CA MET A 822 32.54 -7.87 0.74
C MET A 822 31.21 -8.32 1.37
N PRO A 823 30.35 -7.39 1.83
CA PRO A 823 29.08 -7.72 2.49
C PRO A 823 27.95 -8.15 1.54
N VAL A 824 28.23 -8.37 0.25
CA VAL A 824 27.22 -8.72 -0.77
C VAL A 824 26.49 -10.00 -0.38
N LYS A 825 25.17 -9.89 -0.17
CA LYS A 825 24.25 -10.98 0.20
C LYS A 825 23.50 -11.53 -1.01
N GLU A 826 23.23 -10.70 -2.01
CA GLU A 826 22.49 -11.06 -3.22
C GLU A 826 23.26 -10.66 -4.49
N LEU A 827 23.50 -11.61 -5.38
CA LEU A 827 24.12 -11.39 -6.68
C LEU A 827 23.26 -12.00 -7.79
N ILE A 828 22.86 -11.17 -8.75
CA ILE A 828 22.02 -11.57 -9.88
C ILE A 828 22.72 -11.15 -11.17
N ILE A 829 23.00 -12.11 -12.04
CA ILE A 829 23.61 -11.87 -13.35
C ILE A 829 22.65 -12.37 -14.43
N LYS A 830 22.32 -11.50 -15.40
CA LYS A 830 21.36 -11.81 -16.46
C LYS A 830 21.93 -11.52 -17.84
N ARG A 831 21.62 -12.36 -18.83
CA ARG A 831 21.86 -12.12 -20.27
C ARG A 831 23.29 -11.69 -20.62
N CYS A 832 24.28 -12.17 -19.86
CA CYS A 832 25.69 -11.94 -20.16
C CYS A 832 26.20 -13.06 -21.08
N THR A 833 26.86 -12.67 -22.16
CA THR A 833 27.23 -13.56 -23.27
C THR A 833 28.72 -13.83 -23.36
N LYS A 834 29.56 -12.95 -22.81
CA LYS A 834 31.01 -13.21 -22.78
C LYS A 834 31.33 -14.33 -21.81
N GLN A 835 32.27 -15.16 -22.23
CA GLN A 835 32.71 -16.31 -21.45
C GLN A 835 33.21 -15.87 -20.06
N MET A 836 32.51 -16.31 -19.04
CA MET A 836 32.87 -16.12 -17.64
C MET A 836 33.86 -17.20 -17.21
N PHE A 837 34.66 -16.90 -16.19
CA PHE A 837 35.65 -17.78 -15.57
C PHE A 837 36.75 -18.27 -16.54
N ASN A 838 37.13 -17.43 -17.52
CA ASN A 838 38.02 -17.82 -18.61
C ASN A 838 39.52 -17.52 -18.33
N LYS A 839 39.84 -16.64 -17.36
CA LYS A 839 41.22 -16.19 -17.12
C LYS A 839 41.63 -16.17 -15.65
N SER A 840 42.82 -16.74 -15.42
CA SER A 840 43.64 -16.70 -14.19
C SER A 840 43.20 -17.61 -13.03
N PRO A 841 44.16 -18.15 -12.25
CA PRO A 841 43.88 -18.97 -11.05
C PRO A 841 43.40 -18.13 -9.84
N GLN A 842 43.05 -16.85 -10.00
CA GLN A 842 42.75 -15.94 -8.88
C GLN A 842 41.26 -15.59 -8.72
N PHE A 843 40.42 -15.72 -9.76
CA PHE A 843 38.96 -15.43 -9.74
C PHE A 843 38.55 -14.07 -9.11
N GLY A 844 39.49 -13.12 -8.99
CA GLY A 844 39.26 -11.75 -8.55
C GLY A 844 38.37 -11.58 -7.30
N LEU A 845 37.37 -10.70 -7.43
CA LEU A 845 36.39 -10.34 -6.40
C LEU A 845 35.43 -11.46 -6.04
N TRP A 846 35.30 -12.51 -6.87
CA TRP A 846 34.47 -13.68 -6.50
C TRP A 846 34.93 -14.31 -5.19
N ARG A 847 36.22 -14.20 -4.85
CA ARG A 847 36.78 -14.67 -3.57
C ARG A 847 36.33 -13.87 -2.37
N CYS A 848 35.89 -12.64 -2.58
CA CYS A 848 35.46 -11.74 -1.53
C CYS A 848 33.96 -11.87 -1.21
N PHE A 849 33.18 -12.59 -2.03
CA PHE A 849 31.73 -12.79 -1.85
C PHE A 849 31.39 -13.90 -0.84
N VAL A 850 32.08 -13.92 0.30
CA VAL A 850 31.89 -14.93 1.34
C VAL A 850 30.51 -14.82 1.98
N SER A 851 29.93 -13.61 2.07
CA SER A 851 28.63 -13.35 2.69
C SER A 851 27.41 -13.67 1.80
N LEU A 852 27.64 -14.20 0.60
CA LEU A 852 26.60 -14.37 -0.42
C LEU A 852 25.58 -15.43 0.01
N SER A 853 24.31 -15.03 0.07
CA SER A 853 23.17 -15.89 0.44
C SER A 853 22.29 -16.26 -0.75
N TYR A 854 22.26 -15.42 -1.78
CA TYR A 854 21.48 -15.62 -3.00
C TYR A 854 22.34 -15.36 -4.24
N LEU A 855 22.39 -16.34 -5.14
CA LEU A 855 23.10 -16.25 -6.42
C LEU A 855 22.16 -16.69 -7.54
N SER A 856 21.98 -15.82 -8.55
CA SER A 856 21.15 -16.12 -9.72
C SER A 856 21.90 -15.83 -11.02
N PHE A 857 21.88 -16.80 -11.94
CA PHE A 857 22.28 -16.65 -13.34
C PHE A 857 21.06 -16.86 -14.25
N GLU A 858 20.70 -15.88 -15.06
CA GLU A 858 19.52 -15.93 -15.94
C GLU A 858 19.91 -15.65 -17.39
N SER A 859 19.74 -16.61 -18.29
CA SER A 859 20.04 -16.49 -19.72
C SER A 859 21.50 -16.10 -20.02
N CYS A 860 22.45 -16.58 -19.20
CA CYS A 860 23.87 -16.27 -19.35
C CYS A 860 24.59 -17.32 -20.21
N ASP A 861 24.58 -17.14 -21.53
CA ASP A 861 25.26 -18.07 -22.46
C ASP A 861 26.79 -18.03 -22.38
N GLY A 862 27.35 -17.01 -21.73
CA GLY A 862 28.77 -16.95 -21.38
C GLY A 862 29.17 -17.84 -20.21
N LEU A 863 28.20 -18.34 -19.42
CA LEU A 863 28.46 -19.25 -18.32
C LEU A 863 28.64 -20.68 -18.86
N ILE A 864 29.89 -21.07 -19.10
CA ILE A 864 30.23 -22.42 -19.56
C ILE A 864 30.56 -23.33 -18.37
N PHE A 865 31.32 -22.81 -17.40
CA PHE A 865 31.68 -23.53 -16.19
C PHE A 865 31.42 -22.68 -14.96
N LEU A 866 31.06 -23.31 -13.85
CA LEU A 866 31.10 -22.72 -12.51
C LEU A 866 32.19 -23.42 -11.69
N PRO A 867 33.42 -22.87 -11.64
CA PRO A 867 34.58 -23.55 -11.08
C PRO A 867 34.42 -23.93 -9.62
N ASP A 868 34.94 -25.09 -9.23
CA ASP A 868 34.89 -25.61 -7.87
C ASP A 868 35.53 -24.66 -6.84
N ILE A 869 36.60 -23.95 -7.24
CA ILE A 869 37.28 -22.95 -6.40
C ILE A 869 36.34 -21.82 -5.98
N VAL A 870 35.44 -21.38 -6.87
CA VAL A 870 34.44 -20.34 -6.57
C VAL A 870 33.34 -20.93 -5.70
N ILE A 871 32.83 -22.10 -6.05
CA ILE A 871 31.78 -22.80 -5.27
C ILE A 871 32.23 -23.03 -3.82
N LYS A 872 33.47 -23.46 -3.60
CA LYS A 872 34.06 -23.70 -2.26
C LYS A 872 34.07 -22.48 -1.33
N GLN A 873 33.99 -21.27 -1.87
CA GLN A 873 34.00 -20.03 -1.10
C GLN A 873 32.60 -19.60 -0.68
N LEU A 874 31.56 -20.07 -1.36
CA LEU A 874 30.17 -19.69 -1.15
C LEU A 874 29.51 -20.50 -0.02
N GLN A 875 30.15 -20.56 1.15
CA GLN A 875 29.74 -21.42 2.27
C GLN A 875 28.40 -21.02 2.89
N PHE A 876 28.01 -19.75 2.75
CA PHE A 876 26.76 -19.19 3.28
C PHE A 876 25.63 -19.11 2.24
N LEU A 877 25.85 -19.64 1.03
CA LEU A 877 24.87 -19.58 -0.04
C LEU A 877 23.66 -20.45 0.29
N LYS A 878 22.49 -19.81 0.36
CA LYS A 878 21.20 -20.46 0.65
C LYS A 878 20.39 -20.73 -0.61
N CYS A 879 20.50 -19.89 -1.62
CA CYS A 879 19.73 -20.01 -2.85
C CYS A 879 20.64 -19.90 -4.07
N LEU A 880 20.63 -20.93 -4.91
CA LEU A 880 21.30 -20.95 -6.21
C LEU A 880 20.25 -21.16 -7.31
N ILE A 881 20.13 -20.17 -8.19
CA ILE A 881 19.23 -20.22 -9.36
C ILE A 881 20.05 -20.11 -10.63
N ILE A 882 19.87 -21.05 -11.55
CA ILE A 882 20.46 -21.04 -12.89
C ILE A 882 19.33 -21.31 -13.89
N PHE A 883 19.04 -20.34 -14.72
CA PHE A 883 17.87 -20.36 -15.59
C PHE A 883 18.29 -20.04 -17.02
N TYR A 884 17.99 -20.90 -17.99
CA TYR A 884 18.27 -20.70 -19.42
C TYR A 884 19.76 -20.42 -19.76
N CYS A 885 20.71 -20.96 -19.00
CA CYS A 885 22.13 -20.89 -19.34
C CYS A 885 22.49 -22.06 -20.28
N LEU A 886 22.35 -21.87 -21.59
CA LEU A 886 22.33 -22.97 -22.57
C LEU A 886 23.70 -23.63 -22.77
N ASN A 887 24.79 -22.93 -22.43
CA ASN A 887 26.16 -23.40 -22.60
C ASN A 887 26.81 -23.96 -21.32
N LEU A 888 26.10 -23.96 -20.19
CA LEU A 888 26.65 -24.48 -18.95
C LEU A 888 26.88 -26.00 -19.06
N ILE A 889 28.13 -26.44 -18.85
CA ILE A 889 28.56 -27.84 -18.90
C ILE A 889 28.69 -28.41 -17.48
N GLY A 890 29.29 -27.67 -16.55
CA GLY A 890 29.58 -28.19 -15.21
C GLY A 890 30.57 -27.32 -14.44
N SER A 891 31.40 -27.94 -13.59
CA SER A 891 32.49 -27.24 -12.89
C SER A 891 33.81 -27.27 -13.66
N SER A 892 33.99 -28.23 -14.57
CA SER A 892 35.12 -28.34 -15.50
C SER A 892 34.63 -28.99 -16.81
N GLU A 893 35.52 -29.17 -17.79
CA GLU A 893 35.19 -29.84 -19.06
C GLU A 893 34.66 -31.28 -18.87
N ASN A 894 35.13 -31.97 -17.83
CA ASN A 894 34.79 -33.38 -17.57
C ASN A 894 33.99 -33.58 -16.28
N ASP A 895 33.86 -32.55 -15.45
CA ASP A 895 33.18 -32.63 -14.17
C ASP A 895 31.84 -31.88 -14.20
N GLY A 896 30.77 -32.59 -13.86
CA GLY A 896 29.49 -31.97 -13.53
C GLY A 896 29.61 -30.99 -12.35
N LEU A 897 28.52 -30.28 -12.07
CA LEU A 897 28.49 -29.21 -11.08
C LEU A 897 28.78 -29.74 -9.65
N GLN A 898 29.87 -29.28 -9.03
CA GLN A 898 30.36 -29.78 -7.74
C GLN A 898 29.63 -29.14 -6.54
N LEU A 899 28.34 -29.43 -6.40
CA LEU A 899 27.47 -28.80 -5.40
C LEU A 899 27.79 -29.19 -3.95
N GLN A 900 28.57 -30.26 -3.71
CA GLN A 900 28.89 -30.75 -2.36
C GLN A 900 29.65 -29.74 -1.50
N TYR A 901 30.20 -28.69 -2.11
CA TYR A 901 30.92 -27.61 -1.44
C TYR A 901 30.02 -26.48 -0.92
N LEU A 902 28.69 -26.58 -1.06
CA LEU A 902 27.71 -25.56 -0.63
C LEU A 902 26.89 -26.01 0.59
N PRO A 903 27.47 -26.11 1.80
CA PRO A 903 26.84 -26.76 2.94
C PRO A 903 25.55 -26.09 3.41
N SER A 904 25.36 -24.79 3.18
CA SER A 904 24.19 -24.02 3.65
C SER A 904 23.06 -23.91 2.62
N LEU A 905 23.15 -24.61 1.48
CA LEU A 905 22.20 -24.46 0.39
C LEU A 905 20.81 -24.97 0.79
N GLU A 906 19.80 -24.10 0.73
CA GLU A 906 18.39 -24.38 1.07
C GLU A 906 17.52 -24.57 -0.18
N LYS A 907 17.82 -23.86 -1.26
CA LYS A 907 17.13 -23.95 -2.55
C LYS A 907 18.13 -24.04 -3.72
N LEU A 908 17.90 -25.03 -4.58
CA LEU A 908 18.58 -25.18 -5.87
C LEU A 908 17.53 -25.19 -6.98
N SER A 909 17.69 -24.32 -7.97
CA SER A 909 16.84 -24.30 -9.16
C SER A 909 17.71 -24.23 -10.41
N ILE A 910 17.69 -25.26 -11.23
CA ILE A 910 18.38 -25.32 -12.53
C ILE A 910 17.33 -25.61 -13.61
N THR A 911 17.15 -24.67 -14.53
CA THR A 911 16.10 -24.73 -15.54
C THR A 911 16.68 -24.46 -16.93
N GLU A 912 16.32 -25.30 -17.91
CA GLU A 912 16.67 -25.16 -19.34
C GLU A 912 18.19 -25.00 -19.58
N CYS A 913 19.02 -25.72 -18.81
CA CYS A 913 20.47 -25.77 -18.98
C CYS A 913 20.86 -27.03 -19.78
N ASN A 914 20.75 -26.95 -21.10
CA ASN A 914 20.71 -28.13 -21.97
C ASN A 914 22.02 -28.94 -22.03
N LYS A 915 23.20 -28.31 -21.89
CA LYS A 915 24.52 -28.96 -22.00
C LYS A 915 25.09 -29.45 -20.67
N LEU A 916 24.35 -29.29 -19.57
CA LEU A 916 24.84 -29.63 -18.24
C LEU A 916 25.09 -31.15 -18.14
N LEU A 917 26.31 -31.53 -17.78
CA LEU A 917 26.71 -32.92 -17.55
C LEU A 917 26.09 -33.46 -16.26
N ASP A 918 26.10 -34.78 -16.14
CA ASP A 918 25.66 -35.47 -14.93
C ASP A 918 26.40 -34.95 -13.69
N PHE A 919 25.63 -34.74 -12.61
CA PHE A 919 26.21 -34.41 -11.32
C PHE A 919 27.04 -35.59 -10.79
N PRO A 920 28.12 -35.33 -10.04
CA PRO A 920 28.81 -36.38 -9.30
C PRO A 920 27.84 -37.15 -8.39
N GLU A 921 28.05 -38.46 -8.24
CA GLU A 921 27.13 -39.36 -7.53
C GLU A 921 26.80 -38.88 -6.10
N ASN A 922 27.79 -38.33 -5.40
CA ASN A 922 27.67 -37.78 -4.04
C ASN A 922 27.51 -36.25 -3.99
N ALA A 923 27.22 -35.57 -5.11
CA ALA A 923 27.22 -34.11 -5.17
C ALA A 923 26.20 -33.43 -4.25
N MET A 924 25.08 -34.10 -3.94
CA MET A 924 23.99 -33.52 -3.16
C MET A 924 23.73 -34.24 -1.83
N ARG A 925 24.30 -35.44 -1.62
CA ARG A 925 24.04 -36.29 -0.44
C ARG A 925 24.31 -35.59 0.90
N HIS A 926 25.34 -34.74 0.94
CA HIS A 926 25.79 -34.06 2.15
C HIS A 926 25.14 -32.68 2.40
N LEU A 927 24.24 -32.24 1.52
CA LEU A 927 23.56 -30.94 1.62
C LEU A 927 22.39 -30.99 2.61
N SER A 928 22.71 -31.05 3.91
CA SER A 928 21.74 -31.27 5.00
C SER A 928 20.72 -30.16 5.23
N TYR A 929 20.87 -29.01 4.57
CA TYR A 929 19.93 -27.89 4.64
C TYR A 929 19.07 -27.74 3.40
N LEU A 930 19.31 -28.55 2.35
CA LEU A 930 18.63 -28.41 1.06
C LEU A 930 17.19 -28.89 1.18
N LYS A 931 16.24 -27.97 0.97
CA LYS A 931 14.79 -28.19 1.12
C LYS A 931 14.07 -28.24 -0.22
N ILE A 932 14.52 -27.46 -1.20
CA ILE A 932 13.86 -27.32 -2.50
C ILE A 932 14.86 -27.60 -3.63
N ILE A 933 14.51 -28.54 -4.51
CA ILE A 933 15.20 -28.79 -5.78
C ILE A 933 14.22 -28.61 -6.94
N GLU A 934 14.60 -27.83 -7.94
CA GLU A 934 13.90 -27.70 -9.21
C GLU A 934 14.89 -27.98 -10.35
N LEU A 935 14.75 -29.12 -11.03
CA LEU A 935 15.55 -29.55 -12.18
C LEU A 935 14.64 -29.68 -13.40
N VAL A 936 14.64 -28.67 -14.26
CA VAL A 936 13.66 -28.57 -15.36
C VAL A 936 14.37 -28.41 -16.70
N GLY A 937 13.99 -29.19 -17.71
CA GLY A 937 14.50 -29.06 -19.08
C GLY A 937 15.99 -29.38 -19.24
N LEU A 938 16.54 -30.32 -18.45
CA LEU A 938 17.95 -30.70 -18.52
C LEU A 938 18.15 -31.89 -19.46
N ARG A 939 18.61 -31.63 -20.69
CA ARG A 939 18.59 -32.63 -21.78
C ARG A 939 19.73 -33.64 -21.77
N GLU A 940 20.91 -33.24 -21.29
CA GLU A 940 22.09 -34.12 -21.27
C GLU A 940 22.22 -34.95 -19.99
N ILE A 941 21.50 -34.59 -18.92
CA ILE A 941 21.49 -35.35 -17.67
C ILE A 941 20.83 -36.72 -17.88
N SER A 942 21.61 -37.77 -17.65
CA SER A 942 21.21 -39.17 -17.70
C SER A 942 20.89 -39.74 -16.33
N ARG A 943 21.48 -39.17 -15.26
CA ARG A 943 21.30 -39.63 -13.87
C ARG A 943 21.12 -38.47 -12.92
N ILE A 944 20.20 -38.64 -11.97
CA ILE A 944 20.06 -37.72 -10.84
C ILE A 944 20.95 -38.26 -9.70
N PRO A 945 21.78 -37.43 -9.05
CA PRO A 945 22.62 -37.86 -7.93
C PRO A 945 21.77 -38.23 -6.71
N GLU A 946 22.40 -38.86 -5.72
CA GLU A 946 21.75 -39.14 -4.43
C GLU A 946 21.24 -37.85 -3.79
N LEU A 947 19.93 -37.78 -3.56
CA LEU A 947 19.27 -36.59 -3.01
C LEU A 947 19.41 -36.55 -1.48
N PRO A 948 19.55 -35.37 -0.85
CA PRO A 948 19.75 -35.26 0.59
C PRO A 948 18.48 -35.61 1.38
N THR A 949 18.65 -36.12 2.60
CA THR A 949 17.54 -36.52 3.49
C THR A 949 16.74 -35.35 4.07
N SER A 950 17.18 -34.11 3.87
CA SER A 950 16.51 -32.86 4.29
C SER A 950 15.49 -32.32 3.28
N LEU A 951 15.46 -32.90 2.07
CA LEU A 951 14.68 -32.41 0.95
C LEU A 951 13.17 -32.51 1.24
N THR A 952 12.43 -31.42 0.97
CA THR A 952 10.98 -31.33 1.20
C THR A 952 10.19 -31.25 -0.10
N ASN A 953 10.75 -30.58 -1.12
CA ASN A 953 10.12 -30.35 -2.40
C ASN A 953 11.12 -30.65 -3.53
N ALA A 954 10.75 -31.53 -4.44
CA ALA A 954 11.48 -31.77 -5.68
C ALA A 954 10.55 -31.62 -6.89
N VAL A 955 11.03 -30.88 -7.89
CA VAL A 955 10.42 -30.79 -9.21
C VAL A 955 11.45 -31.26 -10.23
N ILE A 956 11.15 -32.33 -10.95
CA ILE A 956 11.96 -32.84 -12.04
C ILE A 956 11.07 -32.85 -13.28
N SER A 957 11.41 -32.06 -14.29
CA SER A 957 10.57 -31.93 -15.48
C SER A 957 11.38 -31.87 -16.77
N GLY A 958 10.91 -32.48 -17.85
CA GLY A 958 11.49 -32.29 -19.19
C GLY A 958 12.92 -32.81 -19.38
N CYS A 959 13.43 -33.67 -18.49
CA CYS A 959 14.76 -34.28 -18.57
C CYS A 959 14.72 -35.59 -19.37
N THR A 960 14.98 -35.53 -20.68
CA THR A 960 14.66 -36.65 -21.58
C THR A 960 15.54 -37.90 -21.46
N LYS A 961 16.76 -37.82 -20.93
CA LYS A 961 17.70 -38.96 -20.82
C LYS A 961 17.64 -39.70 -19.48
N ILE A 962 16.71 -39.34 -18.59
CA ILE A 962 16.54 -39.97 -17.28
C ILE A 962 15.70 -41.25 -17.43
N TYR A 963 16.28 -42.39 -17.07
CA TYR A 963 15.64 -43.72 -17.15
C TYR A 963 15.14 -44.23 -15.80
N SER A 964 15.79 -43.82 -14.71
CA SER A 964 15.46 -44.18 -13.34
C SER A 964 15.72 -43.02 -12.39
N LEU A 965 15.05 -43.05 -11.25
CA LEU A 965 15.27 -42.12 -10.13
C LEU A 965 16.28 -42.70 -9.13
N PRO A 966 16.88 -41.89 -8.24
CA PRO A 966 17.89 -42.37 -7.32
C PRO A 966 17.29 -43.29 -6.25
N ASP A 967 18.00 -44.38 -5.95
CA ASP A 967 17.52 -45.42 -5.02
C ASP A 967 17.36 -44.89 -3.59
N ASN A 968 18.16 -43.91 -3.18
CA ASN A 968 18.13 -43.37 -1.81
C ASN A 968 16.86 -42.54 -1.49
N MET A 969 15.91 -42.39 -2.42
CA MET A 969 14.68 -41.63 -2.19
C MET A 969 13.83 -42.15 -1.02
N TYR A 970 13.83 -43.47 -0.74
CA TYR A 970 13.12 -44.02 0.43
C TYR A 970 13.68 -43.52 1.77
N GLN A 971 14.92 -43.02 1.80
CA GLN A 971 15.57 -42.49 3.01
C GLN A 971 15.11 -41.05 3.31
N ILE A 972 14.49 -40.36 2.35
CA ILE A 972 14.12 -38.94 2.43
C ILE A 972 12.72 -38.81 3.05
N LYS A 973 12.63 -39.12 4.35
CA LYS A 973 11.36 -39.07 5.10
C LYS A 973 10.74 -37.66 5.17
N SER A 974 11.51 -36.61 4.91
CA SER A 974 11.04 -35.23 4.87
C SER A 974 10.39 -34.82 3.54
N LEU A 975 10.47 -35.66 2.49
CA LEU A 975 9.97 -35.30 1.16
C LEU A 975 8.44 -35.21 1.19
N ALA A 976 7.92 -33.99 1.17
CA ALA A 976 6.49 -33.70 1.21
C ALA A 976 5.89 -33.66 -0.21
N ARG A 977 6.64 -33.21 -1.21
CA ARG A 977 6.16 -33.09 -2.60
C ARG A 977 7.21 -33.48 -3.62
N LEU A 978 6.83 -34.35 -4.55
CA LEU A 978 7.64 -34.72 -5.70
C LEU A 978 6.80 -34.57 -6.98
N GLN A 979 7.22 -33.67 -7.86
CA GLN A 979 6.62 -33.50 -9.18
C GLN A 979 7.55 -34.05 -10.25
N ILE A 980 7.04 -34.97 -11.05
CA ILE A 980 7.74 -35.59 -12.17
C ILE A 980 6.92 -35.34 -13.42
N MET A 981 7.44 -34.56 -14.35
CA MET A 981 6.70 -34.16 -15.55
C MET A 981 7.54 -34.38 -16.80
N ASP A 982 6.91 -34.83 -17.88
CA ASP A 982 7.53 -34.91 -19.21
C ASP A 982 8.89 -35.66 -19.22
N LEU A 983 9.01 -36.76 -18.45
CA LEU A 983 10.14 -37.68 -18.50
C LEU A 983 9.78 -38.90 -19.36
N PRO A 984 10.00 -38.86 -20.69
CA PRO A 984 9.49 -39.89 -21.60
C PRO A 984 10.15 -41.25 -21.40
N ASN A 985 11.40 -41.30 -20.94
CA ASN A 985 12.20 -42.52 -20.82
C ASN A 985 12.22 -43.13 -19.41
N LEU A 986 11.52 -42.52 -18.45
CA LEU A 986 11.45 -43.05 -17.08
C LEU A 986 10.64 -44.36 -17.08
N ILE A 987 11.27 -45.46 -16.66
CA ILE A 987 10.71 -46.83 -16.78
C ILE A 987 9.95 -47.25 -15.52
N SER A 988 10.50 -46.94 -14.34
CA SER A 988 9.93 -47.32 -13.05
C SER A 988 10.21 -46.29 -11.97
N LEU A 989 9.38 -46.30 -10.93
CA LEU A 989 9.66 -45.61 -9.66
C LEU A 989 10.22 -46.64 -8.65
N PRO A 990 11.17 -46.27 -7.77
CA PRO A 990 11.65 -47.15 -6.71
C PRO A 990 10.50 -47.68 -5.84
N GLU A 991 10.33 -49.00 -5.73
CA GLU A 991 9.22 -49.62 -4.99
C GLU A 991 9.19 -49.21 -3.51
N GLU A 992 10.37 -48.94 -2.94
CA GLU A 992 10.58 -48.53 -1.55
C GLU A 992 10.08 -47.10 -1.27
N MET A 993 9.81 -46.28 -2.29
CA MET A 993 9.17 -44.96 -2.12
C MET A 993 7.73 -45.04 -1.64
N LEU A 994 7.06 -46.20 -1.81
CA LEU A 994 5.70 -46.43 -1.29
C LEU A 994 5.65 -46.33 0.25
N CYS A 995 6.79 -46.47 0.93
CA CYS A 995 6.90 -46.31 2.39
C CYS A 995 6.81 -44.86 2.87
N LEU A 996 6.84 -43.86 1.95
CA LEU A 996 6.73 -42.44 2.27
C LEU A 996 5.26 -42.00 2.34
N THR A 997 4.58 -42.34 3.45
CA THR A 997 3.12 -42.17 3.62
C THR A 997 2.62 -40.70 3.59
N GLY A 998 3.51 -39.70 3.56
CA GLY A 998 3.17 -38.27 3.51
C GLY A 998 3.49 -37.56 2.18
N LEU A 999 4.04 -38.28 1.19
CA LEU A 999 4.52 -37.73 -0.07
C LEU A 999 3.36 -37.42 -1.05
N GLU A 1000 3.21 -36.15 -1.45
CA GLU A 1000 2.40 -35.76 -2.61
C GLU A 1000 3.21 -36.01 -3.89
N LEU A 1001 2.95 -37.14 -4.55
CA LEU A 1001 3.55 -37.50 -5.82
C LEU A 1001 2.66 -37.07 -6.99
N VAL A 1002 3.16 -36.20 -7.86
CA VAL A 1002 2.50 -35.77 -9.09
C VAL A 1002 3.31 -36.26 -10.28
N VAL A 1003 2.75 -37.17 -11.07
CA VAL A 1003 3.38 -37.67 -12.31
C VAL A 1003 2.54 -37.26 -13.51
N ILE A 1004 3.12 -36.51 -14.45
CA ILE A 1004 2.44 -36.02 -15.66
C ILE A 1004 3.29 -36.38 -16.88
N ASN A 1005 2.65 -36.87 -17.95
CA ASN A 1005 3.28 -37.12 -19.26
C ASN A 1005 4.54 -38.03 -19.27
N CYS A 1006 4.69 -38.95 -18.32
CA CYS A 1006 5.78 -39.94 -18.30
C CYS A 1006 5.31 -41.25 -18.99
N ARG A 1007 5.50 -41.36 -20.31
CA ARG A 1007 4.83 -42.38 -21.16
C ARG A 1007 5.32 -43.81 -20.93
N ASN A 1008 6.59 -44.01 -20.60
CA ASN A 1008 7.20 -45.33 -20.43
C ASN A 1008 7.16 -45.85 -18.99
N LEU A 1009 6.53 -45.11 -18.07
CA LEU A 1009 6.43 -45.53 -16.68
C LEU A 1009 5.45 -46.70 -16.59
N GLU A 1010 5.95 -47.89 -16.28
CA GLU A 1010 5.12 -49.09 -16.15
C GLU A 1010 4.07 -48.88 -15.06
N LYS A 1011 2.79 -49.04 -15.42
CA LYS A 1011 1.68 -49.08 -14.46
C LYS A 1011 1.74 -50.37 -13.63
N LYS A 1012 2.67 -50.45 -12.67
CA LYS A 1012 2.52 -51.42 -11.57
C LYS A 1012 1.44 -50.88 -10.63
N ARG A 1013 0.36 -51.65 -10.53
CA ARG A 1013 -0.86 -51.38 -9.73
C ARG A 1013 -0.58 -51.32 -8.24
#